data_AF-A0A517S8B6-F1
#
_entry.id   AF-A0A517S8B6-F1
#
_cell.length_a   1.000
_cell.length_b   1.000
_cell.length_c   1.000
_cell.angle_alpha   90.00
_cell.angle_beta   90.00
_cell.angle_gamma   90.00
#
_symmetry.space_group_name_H-M   'P 1'
#
loop_
_entity.id
_entity.type
_entity.pdbx_description
1 polymer ?
#
loop_
_entity_poly.entity_id
_entity_poly.type
_entity_poly.pdbx_seq_one_letter_code
_entity_poly.pdbx_strand_id
1 'polypeptide(L)'
;MPDASPDIPAAAIPAVPAEIDGHALSTAPPASPPGAARRPPRRRPDFSAAPIAGRDLALILLQLALATILVWQFELEEQRHLLFAMLVVLGGFVVNVQLPPRFRHAWFLAVSLMGLVAVLGVMQPAGVPALASLEGWSDVGLALSVAGSLIAAALLPIGFGPRVVLILALAALFTWLRSNSTAAYWPVVGSMFMFRMISWLHVERKERSSRTWAETAGYFLMLPNVFFPLFPVVDAKVFRETWYNDEPRAIYQTGVHWITAGLLHLFLYRVIKYEVLPSPLAVRTPGEVLLYLAANYALYLRVSGHFHIICGMLHLFGWNLPRTHDHYFLAASFSEIWRRINIYWKDFLTKIFFYPAYFRIRSHLSIEGQRRDEIAIAVAVVWVFAWTWIAHSWQTFWLIGLFPFHAADGVMWLAVGVLVAGNAVLDYRRACLPRKQVDPATWGTAAVRSLQIMSTFLLVSLFWASWTNRETFRYLLYVVKTHPIETGEAVRIVGATLLVFVVLTAARVFLRVRARAAAVRPVSPSFERQAGLHIAALVPIVLFSVPAGPVDLLGKNGEWIRRLQSERLAPGEAMAVVDGYYEQLNASNPQSRPYHQAGDLAPYQLAIDFGDMIRRRNDVLELELIPGWRGSWNNKPITINRWGMRDRERSLAADPATIRIATVGSSLLMGFGVGDDETFTRILEARLNADLSPSDRRIEVLNFGVGHYSPVHRRAQIEHKVLAFRPDLILYFAHEDEVYTSAGRISELANHHVALEDDDLQAFVDSLKIAPDASEAIYQIEIAGHHAEILELTYRRIRKSVDAAGVPLVYVYMPVPSSQGLPFDPRIALQFAGKENFPVIDLSNWWGDRKSAEIVLGPKDHHPTPLGHQLVAERLFAERRSFLSRLKPRRGAATNLEPDRP
;
A
#
# COMPACT_ATOMS: atom_id res chain seq x y z
N MET A 1 -22.82 72.79 20.86
CA MET A 1 -23.32 71.60 21.58
C MET A 1 -23.38 70.45 20.58
N PRO A 2 -22.85 69.27 20.93
CA PRO A 2 -22.48 68.25 19.96
C PRO A 2 -23.53 67.14 19.83
N ASP A 3 -23.75 66.69 18.59
CA ASP A 3 -24.46 65.45 18.29
C ASP A 3 -23.49 64.26 18.39
N ALA A 4 -23.78 63.37 19.32
CA ALA A 4 -23.03 62.15 19.59
C ALA A 4 -23.40 61.06 18.57
N SER A 5 -22.49 60.79 17.63
CA SER A 5 -22.46 59.50 16.93
C SER A 5 -21.89 58.44 17.88
N PRO A 6 -22.52 57.29 18.09
CA PRO A 6 -21.89 56.21 18.83
C PRO A 6 -20.86 55.53 17.92
N ASP A 7 -19.60 55.65 18.30
CA ASP A 7 -18.50 54.83 17.81
C ASP A 7 -18.87 53.34 17.90
N ILE A 8 -19.08 52.70 16.75
CA ILE A 8 -19.17 51.24 16.64
C ILE A 8 -17.73 50.72 16.61
N PRO A 9 -17.28 49.94 17.61
CA PRO A 9 -15.93 49.38 17.58
C PRO A 9 -15.84 48.42 16.39
N ALA A 10 -14.75 48.55 15.63
CA ALA A 10 -14.36 47.58 14.61
C ALA A 10 -14.18 46.22 15.28
N ALA A 11 -15.26 45.43 15.30
CA ALA A 11 -15.28 44.11 15.88
C ALA A 11 -14.33 43.23 15.10
N ALA A 12 -13.26 42.83 15.78
CA ALA A 12 -12.24 41.92 15.32
C ALA A 12 -12.89 40.67 14.70
N ILE A 13 -12.56 40.40 13.44
CA ILE A 13 -12.53 39.02 12.94
C ILE A 13 -11.62 38.28 13.93
N PRO A 14 -12.09 37.24 14.65
CA PRO A 14 -11.18 36.44 15.44
C PRO A 14 -10.22 35.78 14.46
N ALA A 15 -8.96 36.18 14.53
CA ALA A 15 -7.87 35.48 13.89
C ALA A 15 -8.00 33.99 14.23
N VAL A 16 -8.18 33.16 13.20
CA VAL A 16 -7.65 31.81 13.25
C VAL A 16 -6.17 32.01 13.56
N PRO A 17 -5.65 31.63 14.75
CA PRO A 17 -4.27 31.96 15.08
C PRO A 17 -3.37 31.14 14.17
N ALA A 18 -2.89 31.82 13.13
CA ALA A 18 -1.66 31.52 12.47
C ALA A 18 -0.54 31.86 13.45
N GLU A 19 -0.11 30.89 14.25
CA GLU A 19 1.27 30.89 14.73
C GLU A 19 2.15 30.47 13.55
N ILE A 20 2.33 31.42 12.64
CA ILE A 20 3.58 31.59 11.90
C ILE A 20 4.39 32.48 12.83
N ASP A 21 5.45 31.93 13.43
CA ASP A 21 6.41 32.73 14.17
C ASP A 21 6.80 33.94 13.33
N GLY A 22 6.63 35.10 13.93
CA GLY A 22 6.57 36.37 13.25
C GLY A 22 7.89 36.75 12.59
N HIS A 23 7.81 37.12 11.32
CA HIS A 23 8.12 38.49 10.93
C HIS A 23 7.36 38.85 9.65
N ALA A 24 6.76 40.03 9.68
CA ALA A 24 6.08 40.72 8.57
C ALA A 24 4.77 40.09 8.08
N LEU A 25 3.66 40.45 8.73
CA LEU A 25 2.39 40.82 8.07
C LEU A 25 1.38 41.30 9.14
N SER A 26 1.08 42.61 9.12
CA SER A 26 -0.18 43.26 9.58
C SER A 26 0.06 44.48 10.48
N THR A 27 0.14 45.65 9.86
CA THR A 27 -0.69 46.81 10.23
C THR A 27 -0.92 47.63 8.95
N ALA A 28 -2.18 47.84 8.57
CA ALA A 28 -2.50 48.97 7.70
C ALA A 28 -2.24 50.25 8.53
N PRO A 29 -1.44 51.21 8.07
CA PRO A 29 -1.26 52.45 8.79
C PRO A 29 -2.59 53.25 8.76
N PRO A 30 -2.89 54.03 9.81
CA PRO A 30 -4.04 54.94 9.80
C PRO A 30 -3.91 55.91 8.61
N ALA A 31 -5.06 56.33 8.06
CA ALA A 31 -5.13 57.26 6.94
C ALA A 31 -4.21 58.45 7.18
N SER A 32 -3.18 58.58 6.35
CA SER A 32 -2.22 59.68 6.42
C SER A 32 -2.91 60.98 5.96
N PRO A 33 -2.56 62.15 6.52
CA PRO A 33 -3.06 63.42 6.02
C PRO A 33 -2.73 63.57 4.53
N PRO A 34 -3.56 64.28 3.74
CA PRO A 34 -3.30 64.47 2.32
C PRO A 34 -2.00 65.29 2.16
N GLY A 35 -0.90 64.62 1.82
CA GLY A 35 0.41 65.27 1.61
C GLY A 35 1.65 64.41 1.85
N ALA A 36 1.55 63.22 2.47
CA ALA A 36 2.74 62.37 2.69
C ALA A 36 3.04 61.49 1.46
N ALA A 37 4.17 61.75 0.79
CA ALA A 37 4.69 60.93 -0.30
C ALA A 37 4.76 59.44 0.12
N ARG A 38 4.14 58.56 -0.68
CA ARG A 38 4.19 57.10 -0.49
C ARG A 38 5.64 56.64 -0.42
N ARG A 39 6.12 56.24 0.76
CA ARG A 39 7.38 55.50 0.88
C ARG A 39 7.26 54.19 0.07
N PRO A 40 8.28 53.80 -0.71
CA PRO A 40 8.26 52.54 -1.42
C PRO A 40 8.13 51.35 -0.44
N PRO A 41 7.48 50.24 -0.82
CA PRO A 41 7.38 49.06 0.03
C PRO A 41 8.78 48.56 0.40
N ARG A 42 9.02 48.32 1.69
CA ARG A 42 10.27 47.69 2.18
C ARG A 42 10.48 46.38 1.40
N ARG A 43 11.54 46.29 0.59
CA ARG A 43 11.97 45.03 -0.03
C ARG A 43 12.24 44.02 1.10
N ARG A 44 11.64 42.83 1.00
CA ARG A 44 11.97 41.71 1.89
C ARG A 44 13.45 41.35 1.71
N PRO A 45 14.15 40.93 2.78
CA PRO A 45 15.54 40.52 2.66
C PRO A 45 15.64 39.29 1.75
N ASP A 46 16.57 39.36 0.79
CA ASP A 46 16.91 38.28 -0.15
C ASP A 46 18.30 37.79 0.20
N PHE A 47 18.38 36.56 0.72
CA PHE A 47 19.63 35.93 1.14
C PHE A 47 20.21 35.01 0.08
N SER A 48 19.70 35.03 -1.16
CA SER A 48 20.16 34.12 -2.21
C SER A 48 21.65 34.29 -2.51
N ALA A 49 22.19 35.49 -2.42
CA ALA A 49 23.61 35.78 -2.61
C ALA A 49 24.48 35.59 -1.34
N ALA A 50 23.88 35.27 -0.18
CA ALA A 50 24.62 35.14 1.07
C ALA A 50 25.52 33.88 1.04
N PRO A 51 26.82 33.99 1.38
CA PRO A 51 27.72 32.84 1.42
C PRO A 51 27.45 31.98 2.66
N ILE A 52 27.71 30.68 2.55
CA ILE A 52 27.77 29.74 3.68
C ILE A 52 29.22 29.46 4.03
N ALA A 53 29.55 29.42 5.33
CA ALA A 53 30.89 29.06 5.78
C ALA A 53 31.20 27.59 5.43
N GLY A 54 32.42 27.30 4.97
CA GLY A 54 32.82 25.94 4.58
C GLY A 54 32.65 24.90 5.70
N ARG A 55 32.90 25.30 6.96
CA ARG A 55 32.66 24.47 8.15
C ARG A 55 31.18 24.10 8.29
N ASP A 56 30.29 25.06 8.18
CA ASP A 56 28.85 24.85 8.38
C ASP A 56 28.27 23.99 7.26
N LEU A 57 28.74 24.21 6.02
CA LEU A 57 28.42 23.34 4.88
C LEU A 57 28.89 21.90 5.11
N ALA A 58 30.11 21.70 5.60
CA ALA A 58 30.64 20.37 5.90
C ALA A 58 29.80 19.64 6.97
N LEU A 59 29.33 20.35 8.00
CA LEU A 59 28.43 19.79 9.02
C LEU A 59 27.07 19.39 8.45
N ILE A 60 26.52 20.18 7.53
CA ILE A 60 25.27 19.83 6.83
C ILE A 60 25.48 18.59 5.96
N LEU A 61 26.56 18.55 5.17
CA LEU A 61 26.88 17.43 4.30
C LEU A 61 27.12 16.13 5.08
N LEU A 62 27.78 16.20 6.24
CA LEU A 62 27.97 15.06 7.12
C LEU A 62 26.62 14.50 7.62
N GLN A 63 25.71 15.36 8.07
CA GLN A 63 24.37 14.94 8.49
C GLN A 63 23.58 14.29 7.34
N LEU A 64 23.64 14.88 6.13
CA LEU A 64 22.99 14.32 4.93
C LEU A 64 23.60 12.98 4.50
N ALA A 65 24.93 12.84 4.58
CA ALA A 65 25.61 11.58 4.29
C ALA A 65 25.18 10.47 5.25
N LEU A 66 25.17 10.76 6.56
CA LEU A 66 24.69 9.81 7.58
C LEU A 66 23.22 9.43 7.34
N ALA A 67 22.35 10.38 7.04
CA ALA A 67 20.95 10.12 6.71
C ALA A 67 20.80 9.25 5.43
N THR A 68 21.64 9.50 4.42
CA THR A 68 21.65 8.71 3.17
C THR A 68 22.15 7.28 3.41
N ILE A 69 23.16 7.10 4.27
CA ILE A 69 23.64 5.78 4.68
C ILE A 69 22.53 5.01 5.39
N LEU A 70 21.72 5.66 6.25
CA LEU A 70 20.58 4.99 6.89
C LEU A 70 19.52 4.54 5.88
N VAL A 71 19.22 5.36 4.86
CA VAL A 71 18.31 4.97 3.78
C VAL A 71 18.81 3.72 3.06
N TRP A 72 20.12 3.63 2.82
CA TRP A 72 20.75 2.46 2.21
C TRP A 72 20.75 1.23 3.14
N GLN A 73 21.22 1.37 4.38
CA GLN A 73 21.32 0.26 5.35
C GLN A 73 19.97 -0.36 5.72
N PHE A 74 18.89 0.44 5.68
CA PHE A 74 17.54 -0.02 5.96
C PHE A 74 16.68 -0.16 4.71
N GLU A 75 17.22 -0.07 3.49
CA GLU A 75 16.42 -0.21 2.25
C GLU A 75 15.10 0.58 2.32
N LEU A 76 15.15 1.82 2.83
CA LEU A 76 13.94 2.61 3.10
C LEU A 76 13.32 3.04 1.77
N GLU A 77 12.08 2.63 1.51
CA GLU A 77 11.32 2.97 0.28
C GLU A 77 12.12 2.67 -1.00
N GLU A 78 12.70 1.47 -1.08
CA GLU A 78 13.46 1.01 -2.27
C GLU A 78 12.61 1.08 -3.55
N GLN A 79 11.34 0.70 -3.45
CA GLN A 79 10.36 0.79 -4.54
C GLN A 79 10.14 2.22 -5.09
N ARG A 80 10.50 3.26 -4.31
CA ARG A 80 10.42 4.67 -4.72
C ARG A 80 11.77 5.25 -5.09
N HIS A 81 12.82 4.43 -5.11
CA HIS A 81 14.20 4.83 -5.35
C HIS A 81 14.66 5.94 -4.39
N LEU A 82 14.25 5.90 -3.11
CA LEU A 82 14.58 6.97 -2.14
C LEU A 82 16.10 7.16 -1.98
N LEU A 83 16.89 6.08 -2.00
CA LEU A 83 18.34 6.19 -1.98
C LEU A 83 18.86 7.02 -3.15
N PHE A 84 18.37 6.74 -4.36
CA PHE A 84 18.73 7.51 -5.54
C PHE A 84 18.26 8.96 -5.44
N ALA A 85 17.04 9.21 -4.94
CA ALA A 85 16.54 10.56 -4.69
C ALA A 85 17.47 11.34 -3.74
N MET A 86 17.92 10.72 -2.66
CA MET A 86 18.87 11.31 -1.71
C MET A 86 20.21 11.63 -2.36
N LEU A 87 20.73 10.74 -3.21
CA LEU A 87 21.99 10.97 -3.95
C LEU A 87 21.87 12.12 -4.96
N VAL A 88 20.77 12.17 -5.73
CA VAL A 88 20.48 13.25 -6.67
C VAL A 88 20.34 14.59 -5.95
N VAL A 89 19.62 14.61 -4.81
CA VAL A 89 19.48 15.81 -3.98
C VAL A 89 20.82 16.24 -3.38
N LEU A 90 21.63 15.31 -2.88
CA LEU A 90 22.94 15.61 -2.31
C LEU A 90 23.89 16.20 -3.36
N GLY A 91 24.02 15.56 -4.52
CA GLY A 91 24.84 16.06 -5.63
C GLY A 91 24.31 17.40 -6.17
N GLY A 92 22.99 17.49 -6.37
CA GLY A 92 22.30 18.71 -6.80
C GLY A 92 22.52 19.88 -5.84
N PHE A 93 22.45 19.62 -4.53
CA PHE A 93 22.64 20.60 -3.47
C PHE A 93 24.07 21.16 -3.46
N VAL A 94 25.08 20.30 -3.52
CA VAL A 94 26.50 20.72 -3.51
C VAL A 94 26.80 21.70 -4.65
N VAL A 95 26.26 21.45 -5.83
CA VAL A 95 26.39 22.36 -6.98
C VAL A 95 25.56 23.63 -6.77
N ASN A 96 24.33 23.50 -6.29
CA ASN A 96 23.42 24.64 -6.07
C ASN A 96 24.02 25.73 -5.16
N VAL A 97 24.69 25.33 -4.09
CA VAL A 97 25.34 26.25 -3.13
C VAL A 97 26.45 27.06 -3.79
N GLN A 98 27.17 26.47 -4.74
CA GLN A 98 28.29 27.10 -5.44
C GLN A 98 27.83 28.00 -6.60
N LEU A 99 26.62 27.80 -7.11
CA LEU A 99 26.09 28.56 -8.22
C LEU A 99 25.66 29.99 -7.83
N PRO A 100 25.93 30.99 -8.69
CA PRO A 100 25.34 32.32 -8.57
C PRO A 100 23.81 32.27 -8.52
N PRO A 101 23.13 33.14 -7.75
CA PRO A 101 21.67 33.11 -7.57
C PRO A 101 20.86 33.04 -8.86
N ARG A 102 21.29 33.77 -9.90
CA ARG A 102 20.63 33.80 -11.22
C ARG A 102 20.52 32.44 -11.91
N PHE A 103 21.40 31.49 -11.59
CA PHE A 103 21.42 30.16 -12.22
C PHE A 103 20.72 29.09 -11.38
N ARG A 104 20.40 29.36 -10.11
CA ARG A 104 19.88 28.34 -9.18
C ARG A 104 18.51 27.78 -9.59
N HIS A 105 17.61 28.61 -10.12
CA HIS A 105 16.32 28.11 -10.64
C HIS A 105 16.49 27.22 -11.88
N ALA A 106 17.38 27.61 -12.81
CA ALA A 106 17.67 26.81 -14.00
C ALA A 106 18.36 25.49 -13.63
N TRP A 107 19.27 25.52 -12.65
CA TRP A 107 19.92 24.33 -12.10
C TRP A 107 18.92 23.40 -11.43
N PHE A 108 18.06 23.91 -10.54
CA PHE A 108 17.03 23.10 -9.90
C PHE A 108 16.14 22.41 -10.94
N LEU A 109 15.71 23.14 -11.98
CA LEU A 109 14.94 22.57 -13.09
C LEU A 109 15.73 21.49 -13.84
N ALA A 110 17.01 21.72 -14.13
CA ALA A 110 17.87 20.73 -14.79
C ALA A 110 17.96 19.44 -13.95
N VAL A 111 18.17 19.55 -12.64
CA VAL A 111 18.20 18.40 -11.73
C VAL A 111 16.85 17.69 -11.68
N SER A 112 15.74 18.44 -11.63
CA SER A 112 14.39 17.86 -11.72
C SER A 112 14.15 17.07 -13.00
N LEU A 113 14.56 17.61 -14.15
CA LEU A 113 14.43 16.94 -15.45
C LEU A 113 15.32 15.69 -15.51
N MET A 114 16.56 15.77 -15.01
CA MET A 114 17.43 14.59 -14.90
C MET A 114 16.82 13.51 -14.00
N GLY A 115 16.22 13.89 -12.88
CA GLY A 115 15.49 12.97 -12.01
C GLY A 115 14.32 12.30 -12.74
N LEU A 116 13.52 13.07 -13.49
CA LEU A 116 12.42 12.55 -14.29
C LEU A 116 12.88 11.55 -15.35
N VAL A 117 13.95 11.87 -16.08
CA VAL A 117 14.55 11.00 -17.10
C VAL A 117 15.11 9.73 -16.46
N ALA A 118 15.78 9.84 -15.31
CA ALA A 118 16.31 8.70 -14.61
C ALA A 118 15.21 7.75 -14.15
N VAL A 119 14.13 8.26 -13.55
CA VAL A 119 13.04 7.45 -13.02
C VAL A 119 12.20 6.82 -14.13
N LEU A 120 11.79 7.58 -15.14
CA LEU A 120 10.92 7.07 -16.22
C LEU A 120 11.69 6.34 -17.33
N GLY A 121 12.92 6.75 -17.61
CA GLY A 121 13.73 6.20 -18.71
C GLY A 121 14.70 5.12 -18.28
N VAL A 122 15.36 5.27 -17.12
CA VAL A 122 16.50 4.42 -16.73
C VAL A 122 16.14 3.40 -15.64
N MET A 123 15.25 3.73 -14.72
CA MET A 123 14.95 2.92 -13.53
C MET A 123 13.66 2.09 -13.64
N GLN A 124 13.38 1.58 -14.85
CA GLN A 124 12.27 0.66 -15.10
C GLN A 124 12.51 -0.69 -14.38
N PRO A 125 11.45 -1.43 -13.99
CA PRO A 125 11.58 -2.67 -13.22
C PRO A 125 12.49 -3.71 -13.90
N ALA A 126 13.16 -4.52 -13.07
CA ALA A 126 14.27 -5.39 -13.44
C ALA A 126 14.00 -6.34 -14.62
N GLY A 127 14.89 -6.33 -15.63
CA GLY A 127 14.93 -7.33 -16.70
C GLY A 127 15.41 -6.83 -18.06
N VAL A 128 15.35 -5.53 -18.33
CA VAL A 128 15.78 -4.94 -19.61
C VAL A 128 16.86 -3.88 -19.36
N PRO A 129 18.03 -3.95 -20.01
CA PRO A 129 19.03 -2.91 -19.89
C PRO A 129 18.46 -1.56 -20.37
N ALA A 130 18.37 -0.64 -19.41
CA ALA A 130 17.80 0.70 -19.46
C ALA A 130 18.22 1.62 -20.62
N LEU A 131 19.32 1.30 -21.31
CA LEU A 131 19.79 2.06 -22.47
C LEU A 131 19.14 1.61 -23.80
N ALA A 132 18.33 0.54 -23.80
CA ALA A 132 17.88 -0.11 -25.03
C ALA A 132 16.35 -0.27 -25.20
N SER A 133 15.51 0.03 -24.20
CA SER A 133 14.05 -0.05 -24.39
C SER A 133 13.51 1.23 -25.02
N LEU A 134 12.97 1.12 -26.25
CA LEU A 134 12.25 2.20 -26.93
C LEU A 134 11.07 2.73 -26.09
N GLU A 135 10.51 1.87 -25.23
CA GLU A 135 9.37 2.17 -24.36
C GLU A 135 9.71 3.19 -23.25
N GLY A 136 10.84 3.05 -22.55
CA GLY A 136 11.21 3.99 -21.47
C GLY A 136 11.46 5.42 -21.96
N TRP A 137 12.08 5.55 -23.14
CA TRP A 137 12.27 6.84 -23.78
C TRP A 137 10.96 7.44 -24.31
N SER A 138 10.00 6.60 -24.71
CA SER A 138 8.67 7.05 -25.10
C SER A 138 7.90 7.64 -23.91
N ASP A 139 7.99 7.03 -22.72
CA ASP A 139 7.37 7.53 -21.48
C ASP A 139 7.96 8.87 -21.06
N VAL A 140 9.28 9.03 -21.14
CA VAL A 140 9.95 10.32 -20.90
C VAL A 140 9.45 11.39 -21.89
N GLY A 141 9.40 11.07 -23.19
CA GLY A 141 8.94 11.98 -24.23
C GLY A 141 7.49 12.43 -24.02
N LEU A 142 6.60 11.47 -23.70
CA LEU A 142 5.19 11.75 -23.39
C LEU A 142 5.04 12.59 -22.12
N ALA A 143 5.77 12.25 -21.05
CA ALA A 143 5.76 13.00 -19.81
C ALA A 143 6.14 14.47 -20.02
N LEU A 144 7.25 14.70 -20.73
CA LEU A 144 7.74 16.04 -21.06
C LEU A 144 6.78 16.79 -22.00
N SER A 145 6.12 16.09 -22.92
CA SER A 145 5.13 16.70 -23.82
C SER A 145 3.89 17.18 -23.06
N VAL A 146 3.34 16.33 -22.18
CA VAL A 146 2.20 16.68 -21.33
C VAL A 146 2.57 17.83 -20.39
N ALA A 147 3.67 17.70 -19.65
CA ALA A 147 4.12 18.74 -18.74
C ALA A 147 4.44 20.06 -19.45
N GLY A 148 5.15 19.98 -20.58
CA GLY A 148 5.53 21.11 -21.42
C GLY A 148 4.31 21.84 -21.96
N SER A 149 3.27 21.13 -22.41
CA SER A 149 2.04 21.76 -22.92
C SER A 149 1.28 22.54 -21.83
N LEU A 150 1.18 22.00 -20.60
CA LEU A 150 0.55 22.68 -19.47
C LEU A 150 1.36 23.88 -18.99
N ILE A 151 2.69 23.75 -18.92
CA ILE A 151 3.58 24.87 -18.57
C ILE A 151 3.51 25.96 -19.64
N ALA A 152 3.53 25.59 -20.92
CA ALA A 152 3.38 26.53 -22.03
C ALA A 152 2.04 27.26 -21.95
N ALA A 153 0.94 26.53 -21.72
CA ALA A 153 -0.39 27.13 -21.53
C ALA A 153 -0.43 28.11 -20.36
N ALA A 154 0.26 27.81 -19.26
CA ALA A 154 0.38 28.71 -18.11
C ALA A 154 1.19 29.98 -18.45
N LEU A 155 2.25 29.86 -19.25
CA LEU A 155 3.16 30.95 -19.61
C LEU A 155 2.70 31.79 -20.81
N LEU A 156 1.72 31.34 -21.59
CA LEU A 156 1.23 32.06 -22.77
C LEU A 156 0.77 33.49 -22.39
N PRO A 157 1.14 34.52 -23.19
CA PRO A 157 0.80 35.92 -22.94
C PRO A 157 -0.65 36.25 -23.35
N ILE A 158 -1.60 35.42 -22.92
CA ILE A 158 -3.04 35.57 -23.19
C ILE A 158 -3.79 36.04 -21.92
N GLY A 159 -5.00 36.56 -22.11
CA GLY A 159 -5.86 36.96 -20.99
C GLY A 159 -6.22 35.78 -20.07
N PHE A 160 -6.57 36.07 -18.81
CA PHE A 160 -6.88 35.05 -17.80
C PHE A 160 -8.02 34.11 -18.21
N GLY A 161 -9.10 34.64 -18.79
CA GLY A 161 -10.25 33.83 -19.25
C GLY A 161 -9.85 32.79 -20.31
N PRO A 162 -9.30 33.21 -21.47
CA PRO A 162 -8.78 32.29 -22.49
C PRO A 162 -7.75 31.29 -21.95
N ARG A 163 -6.89 31.72 -21.01
CA ARG A 163 -5.92 30.82 -20.36
C ARG A 163 -6.59 29.70 -19.59
N VAL A 164 -7.62 30.01 -18.80
CA VAL A 164 -8.40 29.01 -18.07
C VAL A 164 -9.07 28.03 -19.04
N VAL A 165 -9.67 28.53 -20.13
CA VAL A 165 -10.29 27.66 -21.14
C VAL A 165 -9.28 26.71 -21.77
N LEU A 166 -8.09 27.21 -22.16
CA LEU A 166 -7.02 26.38 -22.72
C LEU A 166 -6.56 25.29 -21.75
N ILE A 167 -6.31 25.65 -20.48
CA ILE A 167 -5.89 24.67 -19.46
C ILE A 167 -6.97 23.63 -19.20
N LEU A 168 -8.26 24.03 -19.16
CA LEU A 168 -9.37 23.08 -19.00
C LEU A 168 -9.51 22.15 -20.21
N ALA A 169 -9.30 22.65 -21.43
CA ALA A 169 -9.30 21.83 -22.64
C ALA A 169 -8.16 20.80 -22.63
N LEU A 170 -6.95 21.21 -22.25
CA LEU A 170 -5.82 20.30 -22.06
C LEU A 170 -6.08 19.29 -20.93
N ALA A 171 -6.65 19.74 -19.81
CA ALA A 171 -7.00 18.85 -18.70
C ALA A 171 -8.03 17.79 -19.12
N ALA A 172 -9.07 18.17 -19.89
CA ALA A 172 -10.06 17.23 -20.42
C ALA A 172 -9.41 16.21 -21.37
N LEU A 173 -8.55 16.67 -22.29
CA LEU A 173 -7.79 15.80 -23.19
C LEU A 173 -6.92 14.80 -22.42
N PHE A 174 -6.14 15.26 -21.43
CA PHE A 174 -5.27 14.39 -20.65
C PHE A 174 -6.03 13.45 -19.72
N THR A 175 -7.19 13.87 -19.23
CA THR A 175 -8.09 12.98 -18.48
C THR A 175 -8.58 11.83 -19.36
N TRP A 176 -9.00 12.15 -20.60
CA TRP A 176 -9.39 11.12 -21.58
C TRP A 176 -8.21 10.22 -21.96
N LEU A 177 -7.01 10.76 -22.18
CA LEU A 177 -5.83 9.92 -22.45
C LEU A 177 -5.48 9.03 -21.25
N ARG A 178 -5.55 9.55 -20.03
CA ARG A 178 -5.31 8.78 -18.80
C ARG A 178 -6.32 7.66 -18.60
N SER A 179 -7.60 7.88 -18.91
CA SER A 179 -8.63 6.85 -18.76
C SER A 179 -8.45 5.68 -19.73
N ASN A 180 -7.68 5.87 -20.80
CA ASN A 180 -7.41 4.86 -21.82
C ASN A 180 -5.97 4.32 -21.77
N SER A 181 -5.19 4.67 -20.74
CA SER A 181 -3.77 4.33 -20.67
C SER A 181 -3.31 4.09 -19.22
N THR A 182 -2.56 3.02 -19.01
CA THR A 182 -1.93 2.67 -17.72
C THR A 182 -0.44 3.01 -17.67
N ALA A 183 0.06 3.81 -18.63
CA ALA A 183 1.48 4.14 -18.74
C ALA A 183 2.07 4.73 -17.45
N ALA A 184 3.33 4.38 -17.15
CA ALA A 184 3.97 4.66 -15.88
C ALA A 184 4.25 6.15 -15.63
N TYR A 185 4.24 7.00 -16.68
CA TYR A 185 4.43 8.44 -16.53
C TYR A 185 3.22 9.17 -15.96
N TRP A 186 2.01 8.59 -16.05
CA TRP A 186 0.78 9.27 -15.66
C TRP A 186 0.72 9.66 -14.17
N PRO A 187 1.06 8.78 -13.21
CA PRO A 187 1.07 9.15 -11.80
C PRO A 187 2.05 10.28 -11.49
N VAL A 188 3.20 10.29 -12.16
CA VAL A 188 4.25 11.31 -11.98
C VAL A 188 3.77 12.66 -12.49
N VAL A 189 3.34 12.75 -13.76
CA VAL A 189 2.91 14.04 -14.34
C VAL A 189 1.57 14.49 -13.78
N GLY A 190 0.62 13.58 -13.56
CA GLY A 190 -0.69 13.90 -12.99
C GLY A 190 -0.56 14.55 -11.62
N SER A 191 0.26 13.97 -10.73
CA SER A 191 0.54 14.56 -9.41
C SER A 191 1.25 15.90 -9.48
N MET A 192 2.02 16.16 -10.54
CA MET A 192 2.71 17.44 -10.71
C MET A 192 1.79 18.62 -10.97
N PHE A 193 0.68 18.38 -11.66
CA PHE A 193 -0.19 19.45 -12.14
C PHE A 193 -1.52 19.56 -11.40
N MET A 194 -2.19 18.45 -11.04
CA MET A 194 -3.56 18.41 -10.49
C MET A 194 -4.00 19.63 -9.65
N PHE A 195 -3.70 19.65 -8.35
CA PHE A 195 -4.06 20.75 -7.44
C PHE A 195 -3.14 21.96 -7.57
N ARG A 196 -1.89 21.76 -8.00
CA ARG A 196 -0.91 22.84 -8.14
C ARG A 196 -1.27 23.82 -9.27
N MET A 197 -1.90 23.34 -10.34
CA MET A 197 -2.45 24.19 -11.41
C MET A 197 -3.59 25.07 -10.89
N ILE A 198 -4.45 24.54 -10.01
CA ILE A 198 -5.53 25.31 -9.36
C ILE A 198 -4.93 26.41 -8.46
N SER A 199 -3.94 26.06 -7.62
CA SER A 199 -3.23 27.04 -6.79
C SER A 199 -2.55 28.13 -7.65
N TRP A 200 -1.88 27.73 -8.73
CA TRP A 200 -1.21 28.64 -9.65
C TRP A 200 -2.21 29.63 -10.30
N LEU A 201 -3.32 29.13 -10.86
CA LEU A 201 -4.36 29.96 -11.46
C LEU A 201 -4.99 30.94 -10.45
N HIS A 202 -5.16 30.50 -9.20
CA HIS A 202 -5.68 31.36 -8.13
C HIS A 202 -4.74 32.53 -7.82
N VAL A 203 -3.43 32.29 -7.78
CA VAL A 203 -2.42 33.36 -7.55
C VAL A 203 -2.35 34.28 -8.77
N GLU A 204 -2.28 33.71 -9.97
CA GLU A 204 -2.21 34.46 -11.23
C GLU A 204 -3.40 35.41 -11.43
N ARG A 205 -4.60 35.01 -10.99
CA ARG A 205 -5.79 35.87 -11.03
C ARG A 205 -5.64 37.14 -10.18
N LYS A 206 -4.95 37.05 -9.04
CA LYS A 206 -4.84 38.13 -8.05
C LYS A 206 -3.58 38.97 -8.22
N GLU A 207 -2.49 38.34 -8.65
CA GLU A 207 -1.16 38.95 -8.76
C GLU A 207 -0.54 38.55 -10.10
N ARG A 208 -0.55 39.47 -11.09
CA ARG A 208 0.24 39.31 -12.32
C ARG A 208 1.69 39.65 -12.03
N SER A 209 2.48 38.67 -11.61
CA SER A 209 3.93 38.85 -11.42
C SER A 209 4.70 38.41 -12.67
N SER A 210 5.74 39.15 -13.06
CA SER A 210 6.71 38.68 -14.05
C SER A 210 7.45 37.45 -13.49
N ARG A 211 7.20 36.27 -14.04
CA ARG A 211 7.90 35.03 -13.68
C ARG A 211 8.88 34.65 -14.77
N THR A 212 10.02 34.11 -14.37
CA THR A 212 10.90 33.46 -15.35
C THR A 212 10.30 32.11 -15.76
N TRP A 213 10.65 31.64 -16.96
CA TRP A 213 10.24 30.32 -17.42
C TRP A 213 10.78 29.22 -16.49
N ALA A 214 12.03 29.37 -16.01
CA ALA A 214 12.69 28.41 -15.13
C ALA A 214 12.03 28.32 -13.75
N GLU A 215 11.63 29.46 -13.17
CA GLU A 215 10.87 29.49 -11.91
C GLU A 215 9.51 28.79 -12.04
N THR A 216 8.78 29.07 -13.12
CA THR A 216 7.46 28.46 -13.35
C THR A 216 7.56 26.96 -13.63
N ALA A 217 8.49 26.55 -14.50
CA ALA A 217 8.74 25.15 -14.77
C ALA A 217 9.24 24.40 -13.52
N GLY A 218 10.14 25.01 -12.73
CA GLY A 218 10.62 24.44 -11.46
C GLY A 218 9.53 24.31 -10.40
N TYR A 219 8.53 25.20 -10.38
CA TYR A 219 7.36 25.07 -9.50
C TYR A 219 6.50 23.86 -9.83
N PHE A 220 6.29 23.53 -11.11
CA PHE A 220 5.51 22.34 -11.49
C PHE A 220 6.36 21.07 -11.42
N LEU A 221 7.60 21.12 -11.90
CA LEU A 221 8.55 20.01 -11.94
C LEU A 221 9.44 20.01 -10.70
N MET A 222 8.87 20.06 -9.49
CA MET A 222 9.66 19.95 -8.25
C MET A 222 10.31 18.58 -8.18
N LEU A 223 11.63 18.54 -8.01
CA LEU A 223 12.44 17.31 -8.00
C LEU A 223 11.85 16.19 -7.11
N PRO A 224 11.46 16.44 -5.85
CA PRO A 224 10.97 15.35 -5.00
C PRO A 224 9.65 14.72 -5.50
N ASN A 225 8.84 15.45 -6.29
CA ASN A 225 7.58 14.91 -6.81
C ASN A 225 7.80 13.79 -7.84
N VAL A 226 8.99 13.69 -8.43
CA VAL A 226 9.33 12.57 -9.32
C VAL A 226 9.33 11.24 -8.53
N PHE A 227 9.87 11.28 -7.31
CA PHE A 227 10.02 10.09 -6.44
C PHE A 227 8.78 9.88 -5.55
N PHE A 228 8.04 10.95 -5.27
CA PHE A 228 6.87 10.95 -4.40
C PHE A 228 5.65 11.54 -5.13
N PRO A 229 4.87 10.72 -5.86
CA PRO A 229 3.63 11.18 -6.51
C PRO A 229 2.57 11.64 -5.50
N LEU A 230 2.52 11.05 -4.31
CA LEU A 230 1.75 11.61 -3.20
C LEU A 230 2.54 12.79 -2.61
N PHE A 231 2.11 14.00 -2.94
CA PHE A 231 2.90 15.21 -2.71
C PHE A 231 2.11 16.31 -1.98
N PRO A 232 2.74 17.10 -1.08
CA PRO A 232 2.07 18.22 -0.43
C PRO A 232 1.65 19.28 -1.45
N VAL A 233 0.43 19.81 -1.34
CA VAL A 233 -0.05 20.86 -2.24
C VAL A 233 0.61 22.20 -1.90
N VAL A 234 1.85 22.38 -2.38
CA VAL A 234 2.63 23.61 -2.18
C VAL A 234 1.98 24.76 -2.93
N ASP A 235 1.61 25.82 -2.21
CA ASP A 235 0.99 26.99 -2.82
C ASP A 235 2.00 27.81 -3.63
N ALA A 236 1.61 28.25 -4.83
CA ALA A 236 2.48 29.00 -5.73
C ALA A 236 3.02 30.30 -5.12
N LYS A 237 2.25 30.98 -4.25
CA LYS A 237 2.71 32.20 -3.57
C LYS A 237 3.74 31.87 -2.49
N VAL A 238 3.49 30.83 -1.70
CA VAL A 238 4.43 30.36 -0.65
C VAL A 238 5.74 29.91 -1.28
N PHE A 239 5.71 29.12 -2.35
CA PHE A 239 6.90 28.68 -3.07
C PHE A 239 7.77 29.87 -3.53
N ARG A 240 7.17 30.94 -4.05
CA ARG A 240 7.90 32.13 -4.48
C ARG A 240 8.47 32.92 -3.30
N GLU A 241 7.65 33.15 -2.28
CA GLU A 241 8.00 34.06 -1.18
C GLU A 241 8.96 33.45 -0.15
N THR A 242 9.14 32.14 -0.15
CA THR A 242 10.02 31.42 0.78
C THR A 242 11.39 31.10 0.21
N TRP A 243 11.66 31.46 -1.04
CA TRP A 243 12.96 31.22 -1.65
C TRP A 243 14.00 32.20 -1.10
N TYR A 244 15.00 31.68 -0.37
CA TYR A 244 16.05 32.42 0.34
C TYR A 244 15.54 33.65 1.12
N ASN A 245 14.41 33.48 1.81
CA ASN A 245 13.83 34.51 2.68
C ASN A 245 14.49 34.61 4.06
N ASP A 246 15.47 33.74 4.34
CA ASP A 246 16.23 33.65 5.58
C ASP A 246 17.68 33.17 5.29
N GLU A 247 18.55 33.18 6.29
CA GLU A 247 19.96 32.78 6.14
C GLU A 247 20.11 31.33 5.63
N PRO A 248 20.97 31.07 4.62
CA PRO A 248 21.12 29.73 4.03
C PRO A 248 21.39 28.63 5.05
N ARG A 249 22.25 28.89 6.06
CA ARG A 249 22.57 27.92 7.12
C ARG A 249 21.33 27.47 7.90
N ALA A 250 20.39 28.37 8.18
CA ALA A 250 19.18 28.08 8.94
C ALA A 250 18.19 27.28 8.09
N ILE A 251 18.03 27.68 6.82
CA ILE A 251 17.18 26.97 5.86
C ILE A 251 17.69 25.53 5.68
N TYR A 252 18.99 25.35 5.44
CA TYR A 252 19.56 24.02 5.21
C TYR A 252 19.53 23.13 6.45
N GLN A 253 19.80 23.68 7.65
CA GLN A 253 19.67 22.92 8.89
C GLN A 253 18.22 22.49 9.15
N THR A 254 17.25 23.35 8.85
CA THR A 254 15.82 23.00 8.88
C THR A 254 15.51 21.90 7.88
N GLY A 255 16.12 21.95 6.69
CA GLY A 255 16.01 20.90 5.69
C GLY A 255 16.51 19.53 6.18
N VAL A 256 17.71 19.50 6.76
CA VAL A 256 18.26 18.29 7.40
C VAL A 256 17.35 17.79 8.52
N HIS A 257 16.83 18.70 9.34
CA HIS A 257 15.89 18.35 10.40
C HIS A 257 14.66 17.64 9.86
N TRP A 258 14.01 18.19 8.83
CA TRP A 258 12.84 17.56 8.23
C TRP A 258 13.15 16.22 7.55
N ILE A 259 14.30 16.08 6.87
CA ILE A 259 14.72 14.79 6.30
C ILE A 259 14.85 13.75 7.43
N THR A 260 15.59 14.06 8.50
CA THR A 260 15.79 13.12 9.60
C THR A 260 14.50 12.79 10.37
N ALA A 261 13.61 13.76 10.58
CA ALA A 261 12.29 13.53 11.17
C ALA A 261 11.43 12.63 10.28
N GLY A 262 11.51 12.81 8.95
CA GLY A 262 10.81 11.95 8.00
C GLY A 262 11.35 10.52 7.99
N LEU A 263 12.67 10.32 8.06
CA LEU A 263 13.28 9.00 8.19
C LEU A 263 12.85 8.30 9.49
N LEU A 264 12.80 9.03 10.61
CA LEU A 264 12.28 8.49 11.86
C LEU A 264 10.82 8.04 11.73
N HIS A 265 9.98 8.83 11.06
CA HIS A 265 8.59 8.46 10.80
C HIS A 265 8.49 7.19 9.95
N LEU A 266 9.32 7.03 8.90
CA LEU A 266 9.35 5.82 8.08
C LEU A 266 9.84 4.60 8.86
N PHE A 267 10.83 4.77 9.74
CA PHE A 267 11.29 3.71 10.63
C PHE A 267 10.21 3.27 11.61
N LEU A 268 9.55 4.23 12.28
CA LEU A 268 8.43 3.94 13.19
C LEU A 268 7.25 3.30 12.46
N TYR A 269 6.92 3.78 11.25
CA TYR A 269 5.94 3.15 10.38
C TYR A 269 6.27 1.68 10.14
N ARG A 270 7.54 1.36 9.84
CA ARG A 270 7.99 -0.01 9.59
C ARG A 270 7.87 -0.90 10.83
N VAL A 271 8.29 -0.40 12.00
CA VAL A 271 8.12 -1.10 13.28
C VAL A 271 6.64 -1.37 13.55
N ILE A 272 5.77 -0.39 13.37
CA ILE A 272 4.33 -0.55 13.58
C ILE A 272 3.74 -1.56 12.59
N LYS A 273 4.10 -1.44 11.31
CA LYS A 273 3.60 -2.32 10.24
C LYS A 273 3.96 -3.78 10.49
N TYR A 274 5.16 -4.08 10.97
CA TYR A 274 5.63 -5.47 11.09
C TYR A 274 5.49 -6.07 12.49
N GLU A 275 5.61 -5.27 13.54
CA GLU A 275 5.70 -5.79 14.92
C GLU A 275 4.46 -5.47 15.77
N VAL A 276 3.63 -4.50 15.37
CA VAL A 276 2.52 -4.00 16.21
C VAL A 276 1.14 -4.22 15.58
N LEU A 277 0.99 -3.99 14.29
CA LEU A 277 -0.29 -4.09 13.60
C LEU A 277 -0.70 -5.56 13.45
N PRO A 278 -1.79 -6.02 14.12
CA PRO A 278 -2.28 -7.36 13.91
C PRO A 278 -2.85 -7.51 12.50
N SER A 279 -2.77 -8.72 11.94
CA SER A 279 -3.50 -9.05 10.72
C SER A 279 -5.01 -8.88 10.98
N PRO A 280 -5.78 -8.29 10.07
CA PRO A 280 -7.25 -8.23 10.19
C PRO A 280 -7.88 -9.58 10.52
N LEU A 281 -7.33 -10.66 9.95
CA LEU A 281 -7.77 -12.04 10.13
C LEU A 281 -7.41 -12.62 11.51
N ALA A 282 -6.47 -12.03 12.22
CA ALA A 282 -6.02 -12.48 13.54
C ALA A 282 -6.76 -11.78 14.70
N VAL A 283 -7.58 -10.77 14.42
CA VAL A 283 -8.29 -10.01 15.46
C VAL A 283 -9.51 -10.81 15.92
N ARG A 284 -9.48 -11.34 17.14
CA ARG A 284 -10.56 -12.14 17.74
C ARG A 284 -11.15 -11.51 19.00
N THR A 285 -10.48 -10.53 19.59
CA THR A 285 -10.95 -9.92 20.86
C THR A 285 -11.11 -8.40 20.76
N PRO A 286 -11.98 -7.78 21.59
CA PRO A 286 -12.15 -6.33 21.63
C PRO A 286 -10.86 -5.53 21.94
N GLY A 287 -9.95 -6.09 22.71
CA GLY A 287 -8.63 -5.51 22.98
C GLY A 287 -7.73 -5.49 21.74
N GLU A 288 -7.75 -6.55 20.94
CA GLU A 288 -7.06 -6.61 19.65
C GLU A 288 -7.69 -5.65 18.63
N VAL A 289 -9.01 -5.44 18.69
CA VAL A 289 -9.69 -4.40 17.90
C VAL A 289 -9.12 -3.02 18.25
N LEU A 290 -8.98 -2.68 19.54
CA LEU A 290 -8.38 -1.40 19.96
C LEU A 290 -6.93 -1.26 19.50
N LEU A 291 -6.12 -2.32 19.59
CA LEU A 291 -4.76 -2.35 19.09
C LEU A 291 -4.71 -2.12 17.57
N TYR A 292 -5.55 -2.83 16.82
CA TYR A 292 -5.66 -2.69 15.36
C TYR A 292 -6.03 -1.25 14.99
N LEU A 293 -7.06 -0.67 15.61
CA LEU A 293 -7.48 0.71 15.34
C LEU A 293 -6.33 1.70 15.57
N ALA A 294 -5.63 1.58 16.70
CA ALA A 294 -4.52 2.47 17.03
C ALA A 294 -3.32 2.30 16.09
N ALA A 295 -2.91 1.05 15.81
CA ALA A 295 -1.79 0.74 14.93
C ALA A 295 -2.08 1.11 13.47
N ASN A 296 -3.30 0.86 12.99
CA ASN A 296 -3.73 1.19 11.63
C ASN A 296 -3.73 2.70 11.40
N TYR A 297 -4.21 3.51 12.34
CA TYR A 297 -4.08 4.96 12.25
C TYR A 297 -2.61 5.41 12.33
N ALA A 298 -1.80 4.74 13.15
CA ALA A 298 -0.38 5.06 13.26
C ALA A 298 0.41 4.81 11.96
N LEU A 299 -0.11 3.99 11.03
CA LEU A 299 0.47 3.83 9.68
C LEU A 299 0.51 5.13 8.87
N TYR A 300 -0.28 6.16 9.25
CA TYR A 300 -0.18 7.50 8.66
C TYR A 300 1.21 8.13 8.80
N LEU A 301 2.05 7.60 9.70
CA LEU A 301 3.47 7.96 9.78
C LEU A 301 4.20 7.85 8.43
N ARG A 302 3.80 6.94 7.54
CA ARG A 302 4.37 6.86 6.18
C ARG A 302 4.17 8.15 5.40
N VAL A 303 2.92 8.65 5.35
CA VAL A 303 2.55 9.87 4.61
C VAL A 303 3.26 11.09 5.21
N SER A 304 3.21 11.23 6.53
CA SER A 304 3.90 12.35 7.20
C SER A 304 5.41 12.28 7.03
N GLY A 305 6.00 11.07 7.04
CA GLY A 305 7.41 10.84 6.78
C GLY A 305 7.84 11.30 5.38
N HIS A 306 7.09 10.90 4.34
CA HIS A 306 7.32 11.37 2.96
C HIS A 306 7.25 12.89 2.87
N PHE A 307 6.24 13.51 3.47
CA PHE A 307 6.05 14.96 3.38
C PHE A 307 7.19 15.72 4.07
N HIS A 308 7.68 15.25 5.23
CA HIS A 308 8.85 15.82 5.88
C HIS A 308 10.11 15.71 4.99
N ILE A 309 10.36 14.55 4.38
CA ILE A 309 11.49 14.37 3.45
C ILE A 309 11.38 15.31 2.25
N ILE A 310 10.21 15.37 1.61
CA ILE A 310 9.94 16.26 0.47
C ILE A 310 10.24 17.72 0.82
N CYS A 311 9.67 18.22 1.92
CA CYS A 311 9.92 19.59 2.35
C CYS A 311 11.39 19.79 2.68
N GLY A 312 12.03 18.84 3.37
CA GLY A 312 13.45 18.91 3.70
C GLY A 312 14.36 18.97 2.48
N MET A 313 14.06 18.21 1.42
CA MET A 313 14.77 18.29 0.14
C MET A 313 14.64 19.68 -0.50
N LEU A 314 13.45 20.28 -0.48
CA LEU A 314 13.23 21.63 -1.04
C LEU A 314 13.96 22.73 -0.25
N HIS A 315 14.10 22.58 1.07
CA HIS A 315 14.91 23.49 1.89
C HIS A 315 16.37 23.52 1.44
N LEU A 316 16.95 22.37 1.06
CA LEU A 316 18.33 22.32 0.57
C LEU A 316 18.53 23.17 -0.71
N PHE A 317 17.49 23.35 -1.53
CA PHE A 317 17.54 24.23 -2.70
C PHE A 317 17.16 25.69 -2.40
N GLY A 318 16.84 26.02 -1.15
CA GLY A 318 16.62 27.38 -0.66
C GLY A 318 15.18 27.75 -0.33
N TRP A 319 14.22 26.83 -0.46
CA TRP A 319 12.82 27.09 -0.12
C TRP A 319 12.53 26.81 1.36
N ASN A 320 12.38 27.87 2.15
CA ASN A 320 12.04 27.81 3.58
C ASN A 320 10.55 27.54 3.79
N LEU A 321 10.12 26.34 3.44
CA LEU A 321 8.72 25.92 3.46
C LEU A 321 8.21 25.66 4.89
N PRO A 322 6.94 25.95 5.19
CA PRO A 322 6.38 25.67 6.51
C PRO A 322 6.33 24.17 6.82
N ARG A 323 6.23 23.83 8.11
CA ARG A 323 5.99 22.46 8.59
C ARG A 323 4.79 21.81 7.91
N THR A 324 4.89 20.51 7.65
CA THR A 324 3.82 19.74 6.99
C THR A 324 2.79 19.20 7.97
N HIS A 325 3.26 18.79 9.16
CA HIS A 325 2.46 18.19 10.23
C HIS A 325 2.82 18.83 11.58
N ASP A 326 1.91 18.75 12.56
CA ASP A 326 2.16 19.25 13.93
C ASP A 326 1.53 18.38 15.03
N HIS A 327 2.25 17.35 15.49
CA HIS A 327 1.85 16.51 16.63
C HIS A 327 0.40 16.02 16.54
N TYR A 328 -0.01 15.56 15.36
CA TYR A 328 -1.42 15.31 15.03
C TYR A 328 -2.07 14.19 15.87
N PHE A 329 -1.29 13.21 16.35
CA PHE A 329 -1.78 12.22 17.33
C PHE A 329 -2.19 12.82 18.68
N LEU A 330 -1.74 14.05 18.99
CA LEU A 330 -2.03 14.75 20.24
C LEU A 330 -3.12 15.83 20.08
N ALA A 331 -3.89 15.79 18.98
CA ALA A 331 -5.02 16.68 18.77
C ALA A 331 -6.12 16.43 19.81
N ALA A 332 -6.65 17.49 20.42
CA ALA A 332 -7.69 17.39 21.44
C ALA A 332 -9.11 17.70 20.91
N SER A 333 -9.25 17.97 19.61
CA SER A 333 -10.53 18.27 18.96
C SER A 333 -10.47 18.07 17.44
N PHE A 334 -11.64 18.06 16.78
CA PHE A 334 -11.74 17.97 15.32
C PHE A 334 -11.06 19.16 14.61
N SER A 335 -11.23 20.38 15.14
CA SER A 335 -10.54 21.57 14.61
C SER A 335 -9.02 21.44 14.74
N GLU A 336 -8.52 20.86 15.84
CA GLU A 336 -7.07 20.68 16.04
C GLU A 336 -6.49 19.62 15.13
N ILE A 337 -7.14 18.48 14.94
CA ILE A 337 -6.62 17.46 14.03
C ILE A 337 -6.57 17.99 12.60
N TRP A 338 -7.62 18.67 12.14
CA TRP A 338 -7.65 19.32 10.82
C TRP A 338 -6.52 20.33 10.63
N ARG A 339 -6.17 21.07 11.69
CA ARG A 339 -5.07 22.04 11.66
C ARG A 339 -3.68 21.38 11.63
N ARG A 340 -3.54 20.15 12.09
CA ARG A 340 -2.26 19.51 12.42
C ARG A 340 -1.85 18.36 11.50
N ILE A 341 -2.81 17.64 10.91
CA ILE A 341 -2.52 16.37 10.20
C ILE A 341 -2.08 16.56 8.75
N ASN A 342 -2.52 17.59 8.03
CA ASN A 342 -2.00 17.89 6.69
C ASN A 342 -2.18 19.38 6.41
N ILE A 343 -1.15 20.16 6.79
CA ILE A 343 -1.25 21.63 6.81
C ILE A 343 -1.41 22.19 5.39
N TYR A 344 -0.68 21.63 4.43
CA TYR A 344 -0.74 22.04 3.02
C TYR A 344 -2.12 21.79 2.41
N TRP A 345 -2.70 20.62 2.66
CA TRP A 345 -4.04 20.28 2.20
C TRP A 345 -5.11 21.20 2.82
N LYS A 346 -5.02 21.40 4.13
CA LYS A 346 -5.89 22.34 4.86
C LYS A 346 -5.79 23.74 4.27
N ASP A 347 -4.59 24.26 4.04
CA ASP A 347 -4.39 25.61 3.50
C ASP A 347 -4.96 25.74 2.09
N PHE A 348 -4.72 24.74 1.24
CA PHE A 348 -5.31 24.67 -0.09
C PHE A 348 -6.84 24.70 -0.03
N LEU A 349 -7.46 23.81 0.75
CA LEU A 349 -8.92 23.74 0.87
C LEU A 349 -9.52 25.02 1.46
N THR A 350 -8.86 25.59 2.46
CA THR A 350 -9.30 26.83 3.11
C THR A 350 -9.30 28.00 2.12
N LYS A 351 -8.23 28.12 1.33
CA LYS A 351 -8.02 29.20 0.37
C LYS A 351 -8.94 29.09 -0.85
N ILE A 352 -9.13 27.87 -1.36
CA ILE A 352 -9.85 27.63 -2.63
C ILE A 352 -11.35 27.42 -2.42
N PHE A 353 -11.77 26.73 -1.36
CA PHE A 353 -13.17 26.35 -1.16
C PHE A 353 -13.82 27.04 0.05
N PHE A 354 -13.16 27.09 1.21
CA PHE A 354 -13.75 27.63 2.43
C PHE A 354 -14.04 29.13 2.33
N TYR A 355 -13.03 29.98 2.13
CA TYR A 355 -13.24 31.44 2.13
C TYR A 355 -14.24 31.90 1.07
N PRO A 356 -14.17 31.43 -0.19
CA PRO A 356 -15.16 31.81 -1.20
C PRO A 356 -16.58 31.38 -0.83
N ALA A 357 -16.76 30.18 -0.27
CA ALA A 357 -18.07 29.70 0.18
C ALA A 357 -18.57 30.53 1.37
N TYR A 358 -17.76 30.69 2.41
CA TYR A 358 -18.10 31.46 3.61
C TYR A 358 -18.57 32.88 3.25
N PHE A 359 -17.78 33.65 2.49
CA PHE A 359 -18.15 35.02 2.16
C PHE A 359 -19.39 35.11 1.26
N ARG A 360 -19.55 34.19 0.30
CA ARG A 360 -20.74 34.15 -0.57
C ARG A 360 -22.00 33.78 0.21
N ILE A 361 -21.94 32.76 1.06
CA ILE A 361 -23.09 32.36 1.90
C ILE A 361 -23.44 33.51 2.85
N ARG A 362 -22.43 34.05 3.53
CA ARG A 362 -22.57 35.17 4.47
C ARG A 362 -23.16 36.42 3.81
N SER A 363 -22.92 36.67 2.52
CA SER A 363 -23.49 37.84 1.83
C SER A 363 -24.96 37.66 1.40
N HIS A 364 -25.45 36.43 1.28
CA HIS A 364 -26.82 36.13 0.85
C HIS A 364 -27.78 35.83 2.01
N LEU A 365 -27.26 35.67 3.23
CA LEU A 365 -28.07 35.46 4.44
C LEU A 365 -28.66 36.80 4.91
N SER A 366 -29.98 36.86 5.03
CA SER A 366 -30.75 38.01 5.55
C SER A 366 -30.72 38.12 7.08
N ILE A 367 -30.17 37.13 7.78
CA ILE A 367 -30.08 37.08 9.24
C ILE A 367 -28.88 37.91 9.70
N GLU A 368 -29.05 38.73 10.73
CA GLU A 368 -27.98 39.58 11.29
C GLU A 368 -27.30 38.96 12.52
N GLY A 369 -26.14 39.50 12.88
CA GLY A 369 -25.40 39.14 14.09
C GLY A 369 -24.71 37.76 14.07
N GLN A 370 -24.39 37.24 15.25
CA GLN A 370 -23.57 36.04 15.44
C GLN A 370 -24.12 34.80 14.73
N ARG A 371 -25.44 34.66 14.66
CA ARG A 371 -26.11 33.51 14.02
C ARG A 371 -25.80 33.40 12.52
N ARG A 372 -25.60 34.53 11.84
CA ARG A 372 -25.20 34.58 10.43
C ARG A 372 -23.84 33.91 10.22
N ASP A 373 -22.88 34.25 11.07
CA ASP A 373 -21.52 33.74 10.98
C ASP A 373 -21.45 32.25 11.34
N GLU A 374 -22.23 31.81 12.32
CA GLU A 374 -22.34 30.39 12.67
C GLU A 374 -22.86 29.53 11.51
N ILE A 375 -23.95 29.96 10.86
CA ILE A 375 -24.51 29.27 9.69
C ILE A 375 -23.51 29.29 8.54
N ALA A 376 -22.90 30.44 8.25
CA ALA A 376 -21.92 30.56 7.18
C ALA A 376 -20.70 29.65 7.41
N ILE A 377 -20.19 29.56 8.64
CA ILE A 377 -19.10 28.64 9.00
C ILE A 377 -19.56 27.19 8.81
N ALA A 378 -20.71 26.81 9.37
CA ALA A 378 -21.17 25.43 9.32
C ALA A 378 -21.35 24.92 7.87
N VAL A 379 -22.03 25.72 7.04
CA VAL A 379 -22.26 25.36 5.62
C VAL A 379 -20.96 25.37 4.83
N ALA A 380 -20.05 26.32 5.09
CA ALA A 380 -18.75 26.36 4.42
C ALA A 380 -17.86 25.17 4.80
N VAL A 381 -17.90 24.69 6.05
CA VAL A 381 -17.18 23.49 6.46
C VAL A 381 -17.75 22.25 5.77
N VAL A 382 -19.06 22.06 5.76
CA VAL A 382 -19.70 20.92 5.05
C VAL A 382 -19.34 20.95 3.55
N TRP A 383 -19.35 22.14 2.94
CA TRP A 383 -18.91 22.33 1.56
C TRP A 383 -17.45 21.90 1.33
N VAL A 384 -16.54 22.24 2.25
CA VAL A 384 -15.13 21.80 2.17
C VAL A 384 -15.03 20.28 2.24
N PHE A 385 -15.80 19.62 3.10
CA PHE A 385 -15.77 18.16 3.21
C PHE A 385 -16.36 17.46 1.97
N ALA A 386 -17.40 18.04 1.35
CA ALA A 386 -17.90 17.56 0.05
C ALA A 386 -16.81 17.63 -1.04
N TRP A 387 -16.07 18.74 -1.11
CA TRP A 387 -14.94 18.86 -2.03
C TRP A 387 -13.75 17.98 -1.65
N THR A 388 -13.55 17.72 -0.36
CA THR A 388 -12.51 16.81 0.11
C THR A 388 -12.77 15.41 -0.45
N TRP A 389 -14.00 14.91 -0.39
CA TRP A 389 -14.37 13.63 -1.00
C TRP A 389 -14.07 13.59 -2.50
N ILE A 390 -14.56 14.57 -3.28
CA ILE A 390 -14.34 14.64 -4.74
C ILE A 390 -12.84 14.71 -5.06
N ALA A 391 -12.09 15.51 -4.30
CA ALA A 391 -10.67 15.71 -4.54
C ALA A 391 -9.84 14.46 -4.23
N HIS A 392 -10.23 13.65 -3.23
CA HIS A 392 -9.60 12.34 -2.99
C HIS A 392 -9.84 11.37 -4.16
N SER A 393 -11.06 11.30 -4.71
CA SER A 393 -11.35 10.50 -5.91
C SER A 393 -10.54 10.99 -7.11
N TRP A 394 -10.44 12.31 -7.29
CA TRP A 394 -9.64 12.92 -8.35
C TRP A 394 -8.15 12.63 -8.24
N GLN A 395 -7.60 12.72 -7.03
CA GLN A 395 -6.20 12.38 -6.78
C GLN A 395 -5.93 10.90 -7.05
N THR A 396 -6.83 10.02 -6.62
CA THR A 396 -6.74 8.57 -6.87
C THR A 396 -6.73 8.27 -8.36
N PHE A 397 -7.55 8.97 -9.15
CA PHE A 397 -7.57 8.79 -10.60
C PHE A 397 -6.23 9.09 -11.26
N TRP A 398 -5.56 10.17 -10.90
CA TRP A 398 -4.25 10.48 -11.48
C TRP A 398 -3.17 9.49 -11.04
N LEU A 399 -3.19 9.10 -9.77
CA LEU A 399 -2.16 8.25 -9.19
C LEU A 399 -2.30 6.77 -9.54
N ILE A 400 -3.53 6.25 -9.60
CA ILE A 400 -3.82 4.82 -9.74
C ILE A 400 -4.60 4.53 -11.04
N GLY A 401 -5.37 5.49 -11.57
CA GLY A 401 -6.14 5.33 -12.81
C GLY A 401 -7.59 4.96 -12.60
N LEU A 402 -7.97 4.75 -11.34
CA LEU A 402 -9.33 4.44 -10.92
C LEU A 402 -9.99 5.71 -10.37
N PHE A 403 -11.25 5.92 -10.72
CA PHE A 403 -12.07 6.99 -10.13
C PHE A 403 -13.10 6.38 -9.17
N PRO A 404 -12.70 6.01 -7.93
CA PRO A 404 -13.62 5.45 -6.95
C PRO A 404 -14.57 6.55 -6.49
N PHE A 405 -15.81 6.51 -6.99
CA PHE A 405 -16.85 7.46 -6.64
C PHE A 405 -18.08 6.71 -6.12
N HIS A 406 -18.01 6.32 -4.84
CA HIS A 406 -19.09 5.62 -4.16
C HIS A 406 -19.88 6.57 -3.27
N ALA A 407 -21.21 6.53 -3.36
CA ALA A 407 -22.09 7.36 -2.53
C ALA A 407 -21.88 7.12 -1.02
N ALA A 408 -21.51 5.89 -0.64
CA ALA A 408 -21.22 5.53 0.75
C ALA A 408 -20.05 6.33 1.34
N ASP A 409 -18.98 6.55 0.57
CA ASP A 409 -17.82 7.34 1.01
C ASP A 409 -18.21 8.81 1.18
N GLY A 410 -19.05 9.33 0.28
CA GLY A 410 -19.60 10.67 0.38
C GLY A 410 -20.41 10.89 1.65
N VAL A 411 -21.27 9.93 2.02
CA VAL A 411 -22.03 9.98 3.28
C VAL A 411 -21.10 10.04 4.48
N MET A 412 -20.04 9.22 4.49
CA MET A 412 -19.07 9.21 5.59
C MET A 412 -18.31 10.54 5.70
N TRP A 413 -17.78 11.08 4.59
CA TRP A 413 -17.10 12.39 4.58
C TRP A 413 -18.01 13.53 5.02
N LEU A 414 -19.28 13.54 4.58
CA LEU A 414 -20.25 14.55 4.98
C LEU A 414 -20.64 14.42 6.46
N ALA A 415 -20.80 13.20 6.98
CA ALA A 415 -21.07 12.97 8.39
C ALA A 415 -19.94 13.53 9.27
N VAL A 416 -18.67 13.27 8.92
CA VAL A 416 -17.53 13.88 9.60
C VAL A 416 -17.52 15.40 9.41
N GLY A 417 -17.85 15.89 8.22
CA GLY A 417 -17.98 17.32 7.94
C GLY A 417 -18.97 18.02 8.86
N VAL A 418 -20.10 17.39 9.19
CA VAL A 418 -21.08 17.92 10.15
C VAL A 418 -20.50 17.97 11.58
N LEU A 419 -19.76 16.94 12.02
CA LEU A 419 -19.10 16.94 13.33
C LEU A 419 -18.03 18.04 13.43
N VAL A 420 -17.22 18.21 12.37
CA VAL A 420 -16.21 19.28 12.31
C VAL A 420 -16.88 20.66 12.24
N ALA A 421 -17.99 20.80 11.50
CA ALA A 421 -18.76 22.04 11.44
C ALA A 421 -19.31 22.42 12.82
N GLY A 422 -19.87 21.47 13.56
CA GLY A 422 -20.32 21.66 14.93
C GLY A 422 -19.18 22.12 15.85
N ASN A 423 -18.02 21.45 15.78
CA ASN A 423 -16.85 21.87 16.57
C ASN A 423 -16.34 23.26 16.17
N ALA A 424 -16.30 23.60 14.88
CA ALA A 424 -15.86 24.91 14.39
C ALA A 424 -16.79 26.04 14.87
N VAL A 425 -18.10 25.82 14.91
CA VAL A 425 -19.07 26.77 15.46
C VAL A 425 -18.88 26.94 16.97
N LEU A 426 -18.62 25.87 17.71
CA LEU A 426 -18.31 25.96 19.14
C LEU A 426 -17.02 26.74 19.40
N ASP A 427 -16.00 26.54 18.59
CA ASP A 427 -14.74 27.28 18.69
C ASP A 427 -14.94 28.77 18.35
N TYR A 428 -15.78 29.08 17.35
CA TYR A 428 -16.19 30.45 17.05
C TYR A 428 -16.93 31.11 18.23
N ARG A 429 -17.94 30.43 18.80
CA ARG A 429 -18.67 30.93 19.98
C ARG A 429 -17.75 31.21 21.16
N ARG A 430 -16.78 30.32 21.41
CA ARG A 430 -15.77 30.50 22.46
C ARG A 430 -14.85 31.68 22.18
N ALA A 431 -14.47 31.89 20.93
CA ALA A 431 -13.62 33.01 20.53
C ALA A 431 -14.31 34.38 20.69
N CYS A 432 -15.65 34.42 20.61
CA CYS A 432 -16.43 35.63 20.86
C CYS A 432 -16.58 35.97 22.35
N LEU A 433 -16.31 35.03 23.27
CA LEU A 433 -16.35 35.30 24.70
C LEU A 433 -15.07 36.04 25.15
N PRO A 434 -15.15 36.98 26.11
CA PRO A 434 -13.97 37.64 26.65
C PRO A 434 -13.00 36.61 27.22
N ARG A 435 -11.74 36.72 26.82
CA ARG A 435 -10.68 35.76 27.14
C ARG A 435 -10.45 35.76 28.66
N LYS A 436 -11.10 34.85 29.39
CA LYS A 436 -10.80 34.64 30.81
C LYS A 436 -9.33 34.26 30.93
N GLN A 437 -8.57 35.00 31.74
CA GLN A 437 -7.27 34.58 32.27
C GLN A 437 -7.51 33.39 33.20
N VAL A 438 -7.82 32.23 32.64
CA VAL A 438 -7.74 30.96 33.38
C VAL A 438 -6.26 30.64 33.42
N ASP A 439 -5.67 30.53 34.61
CA ASP A 439 -4.31 30.00 34.75
C ASP A 439 -4.31 28.54 34.26
N PRO A 440 -3.75 28.22 33.09
CA PRO A 440 -3.98 26.91 32.50
C PRO A 440 -2.82 26.02 32.90
N ALA A 441 -2.91 25.31 34.03
CA ALA A 441 -2.25 24.02 34.27
C ALA A 441 -2.47 23.54 35.70
N THR A 442 -3.72 23.40 36.12
CA THR A 442 -4.01 22.47 37.21
C THR A 442 -3.98 21.05 36.64
N TRP A 443 -3.61 20.06 37.47
CA TRP A 443 -3.72 18.64 37.12
C TRP A 443 -5.09 18.31 36.51
N GLY A 444 -6.17 18.95 36.99
CA GLY A 444 -7.52 18.84 36.42
C GLY A 444 -7.63 19.31 34.97
N THR A 445 -7.10 20.49 34.63
CA THR A 445 -7.11 20.95 33.22
C THR A 445 -6.25 20.08 32.29
N ALA A 446 -5.11 19.56 32.79
CA ALA A 446 -4.28 18.63 32.04
C ALA A 446 -4.99 17.29 31.82
N ALA A 447 -5.67 16.77 32.84
CA ALA A 447 -6.48 15.54 32.79
C ALA A 447 -7.61 15.63 31.76
N VAL A 448 -8.41 16.71 31.80
CA VAL A 448 -9.50 16.93 30.81
C VAL A 448 -8.92 16.96 29.40
N ARG A 449 -7.78 17.63 29.21
CA ARG A 449 -7.11 17.72 27.91
C ARG A 449 -6.54 16.37 27.45
N SER A 450 -6.06 15.53 28.35
CA SER A 450 -5.58 14.16 28.05
C SER A 450 -6.74 13.27 27.61
N LEU A 451 -7.88 13.34 28.31
CA LEU A 451 -9.09 12.62 27.91
C LEU A 451 -9.56 13.06 26.51
N GLN A 452 -9.56 14.36 26.23
CA GLN A 452 -9.87 14.89 24.90
C GLN A 452 -8.94 14.38 23.80
N ILE A 453 -7.63 14.26 24.07
CA ILE A 453 -6.70 13.61 23.12
C ILE A 453 -7.14 12.17 22.87
N MET A 454 -7.31 11.38 23.93
CA MET A 454 -7.57 9.96 23.81
C MET A 454 -8.89 9.72 23.05
N SER A 455 -9.93 10.49 23.36
CA SER A 455 -11.20 10.44 22.63
C SER A 455 -11.05 10.86 21.16
N THR A 456 -10.32 11.94 20.87
CA THR A 456 -10.09 12.38 19.48
C THR A 456 -9.29 11.35 18.71
N PHE A 457 -8.25 10.77 19.32
CA PHE A 457 -7.43 9.72 18.73
C PHE A 457 -8.26 8.49 18.38
N LEU A 458 -9.11 8.02 19.31
CA LEU A 458 -9.99 6.88 19.06
C LEU A 458 -10.99 7.17 17.92
N LEU A 459 -11.62 8.35 17.93
CA LEU A 459 -12.56 8.76 16.88
C LEU A 459 -11.90 8.83 15.50
N VAL A 460 -10.69 9.40 15.42
CA VAL A 460 -9.93 9.45 14.17
C VAL A 460 -9.49 8.04 13.75
N SER A 461 -9.14 7.17 14.70
CA SER A 461 -8.79 5.77 14.40
C SER A 461 -9.97 4.98 13.83
N LEU A 462 -11.18 5.19 14.38
CA LEU A 462 -12.42 4.62 13.86
C LEU A 462 -12.72 5.11 12.45
N PHE A 463 -12.65 6.43 12.22
CA PHE A 463 -12.82 7.01 10.89
C PHE A 463 -11.78 6.48 9.90
N TRP A 464 -10.52 6.39 10.32
CA TRP A 464 -9.44 5.88 9.49
C TRP A 464 -9.68 4.42 9.11
N ALA A 465 -10.07 3.57 10.06
CA ALA A 465 -10.38 2.16 9.78
C ALA A 465 -11.61 2.01 8.86
N SER A 466 -12.68 2.78 9.08
CA SER A 466 -13.88 2.72 8.23
C SER A 466 -13.62 3.22 6.81
N TRP A 467 -12.71 4.18 6.65
CA TRP A 467 -12.35 4.74 5.35
C TRP A 467 -11.34 3.87 4.59
N THR A 468 -10.41 3.21 5.29
CA THR A 468 -9.32 2.43 4.66
C THR A 468 -9.75 1.05 4.20
N ASN A 469 -10.52 0.29 5.00
CA ASN A 469 -11.10 -0.98 4.55
C ASN A 469 -12.45 -1.20 5.23
N ARG A 470 -13.53 -1.09 4.45
CA ARG A 470 -14.90 -1.16 4.95
C ARG A 470 -15.27 -2.55 5.46
N GLU A 471 -14.78 -3.60 4.81
CA GLU A 471 -15.05 -4.98 5.22
C GLU A 471 -14.30 -5.34 6.49
N THR A 472 -13.02 -4.96 6.59
CA THR A 472 -12.28 -5.07 7.85
C THR A 472 -12.99 -4.31 8.96
N PHE A 473 -13.45 -3.08 8.72
CA PHE A 473 -14.16 -2.33 9.74
C PHE A 473 -15.46 -3.01 10.20
N ARG A 474 -16.24 -3.59 9.27
CA ARG A 474 -17.43 -4.39 9.62
C ARG A 474 -17.05 -5.62 10.45
N TYR A 475 -15.95 -6.28 10.12
CA TYR A 475 -15.44 -7.40 10.90
C TYR A 475 -15.07 -7.00 12.33
N LEU A 476 -14.34 -5.88 12.51
CA LEU A 476 -14.01 -5.37 13.84
C LEU A 476 -15.28 -5.09 14.68
N LEU A 477 -16.33 -4.56 14.05
CA LEU A 477 -17.63 -4.36 14.73
C LEU A 477 -18.31 -5.69 15.08
N TYR A 478 -18.21 -6.69 14.21
CA TYR A 478 -18.71 -8.04 14.46
C TYR A 478 -18.02 -8.66 15.68
N VAL A 479 -16.68 -8.58 15.76
CA VAL A 479 -15.90 -9.07 16.91
C VAL A 479 -16.37 -8.41 18.20
N VAL A 480 -16.46 -7.07 18.24
CA VAL A 480 -16.92 -6.35 19.43
C VAL A 480 -18.35 -6.72 19.85
N LYS A 481 -19.23 -7.05 18.89
CA LYS A 481 -20.63 -7.39 19.16
C LYS A 481 -20.80 -8.84 19.63
N THR A 482 -19.99 -9.76 19.13
CA THR A 482 -20.18 -11.21 19.33
C THR A 482 -19.29 -11.80 20.42
N HIS A 483 -18.12 -11.19 20.68
CA HIS A 483 -17.15 -11.69 21.64
C HIS A 483 -17.22 -10.84 22.92
N PRO A 484 -17.76 -11.37 24.04
CA PRO A 484 -17.83 -10.63 25.30
C PRO A 484 -16.42 -10.39 25.86
N ILE A 485 -16.21 -9.23 26.47
CA ILE A 485 -14.92 -8.87 27.07
C ILE A 485 -14.71 -9.72 28.33
N GLU A 486 -13.69 -10.57 28.31
CA GLU A 486 -13.29 -11.37 29.49
C GLU A 486 -12.71 -10.47 30.60
N THR A 487 -12.82 -10.89 31.86
CA THR A 487 -12.34 -10.08 33.00
C THR A 487 -10.85 -9.75 32.91
N GLY A 488 -10.01 -10.72 32.49
CA GLY A 488 -8.57 -10.49 32.32
C GLY A 488 -8.24 -9.54 31.17
N GLU A 489 -9.05 -9.53 30.11
CA GLU A 489 -8.93 -8.58 29.02
C GLU A 489 -9.38 -7.18 29.43
N ALA A 490 -10.50 -7.06 30.13
CA ALA A 490 -11.00 -5.79 30.66
C ALA A 490 -9.94 -5.09 31.53
N VAL A 491 -9.27 -5.84 32.42
CA VAL A 491 -8.19 -5.29 33.26
C VAL A 491 -7.02 -4.78 32.42
N ARG A 492 -6.62 -5.51 31.36
CA ARG A 492 -5.54 -5.08 30.45
C ARG A 492 -5.92 -3.81 29.68
N ILE A 493 -7.12 -3.75 29.12
CA ILE A 493 -7.61 -2.58 28.38
C ILE A 493 -7.68 -1.36 29.30
N VAL A 494 -8.28 -1.50 30.49
CA VAL A 494 -8.40 -0.41 31.47
C VAL A 494 -7.02 0.01 31.96
N GLY A 495 -6.14 -0.93 32.29
CA GLY A 495 -4.77 -0.66 32.74
C GLY A 495 -3.95 0.10 31.70
N ALA A 496 -3.96 -0.34 30.44
CA ALA A 496 -3.26 0.34 29.35
C ALA A 496 -3.83 1.75 29.09
N THR A 497 -5.16 1.89 29.07
CA THR A 497 -5.84 3.18 28.89
C THR A 497 -5.49 4.15 30.03
N LEU A 498 -5.49 3.69 31.27
CA LEU A 498 -5.13 4.49 32.44
C LEU A 498 -3.64 4.88 32.41
N LEU A 499 -2.75 3.98 32.03
CA LEU A 499 -1.32 4.28 31.89
C LEU A 499 -1.09 5.41 30.88
N VAL A 500 -1.70 5.31 29.69
CA VAL A 500 -1.62 6.37 28.65
C VAL A 500 -2.16 7.69 29.19
N PHE A 501 -3.31 7.66 29.88
CA PHE A 501 -3.90 8.85 30.49
C PHE A 501 -2.97 9.52 31.52
N VAL A 502 -2.35 8.74 32.41
CA VAL A 502 -1.42 9.23 33.43
C VAL A 502 -0.17 9.82 32.78
N VAL A 503 0.43 9.10 31.82
CA VAL A 503 1.63 9.56 31.11
C VAL A 503 1.37 10.86 30.36
N LEU A 504 0.26 10.97 29.61
CA LEU A 504 -0.10 12.19 28.88
C LEU A 504 -0.32 13.38 29.83
N THR A 505 -0.98 13.14 30.96
CA THR A 505 -1.27 14.17 31.96
C THR A 505 0.02 14.65 32.65
N ALA A 506 0.86 13.72 33.11
CA ALA A 506 2.14 14.01 33.73
C ALA A 506 3.10 14.72 32.77
N ALA A 507 3.22 14.24 31.53
CA ALA A 507 4.06 14.83 30.50
C ALA A 507 3.66 16.28 30.21
N ARG A 508 2.35 16.58 30.15
CA ARG A 508 1.87 17.96 29.95
C ARG A 508 2.18 18.88 31.11
N VAL A 509 1.99 18.42 32.33
CA VAL A 509 2.36 19.20 33.52
C VAL A 509 3.86 19.48 33.50
N PHE A 510 4.68 18.45 33.25
CA PHE A 510 6.13 18.56 33.18
C PHE A 510 6.63 19.51 32.07
N LEU A 511 6.18 19.32 30.82
CA LEU A 511 6.57 20.15 29.69
C LEU A 511 6.23 21.62 29.92
N ARG A 512 5.13 21.91 30.63
CA ARG A 512 4.71 23.28 30.93
C ARG A 512 5.48 23.91 32.08
N VAL A 513 5.82 23.15 33.12
CA VAL A 513 6.77 23.59 34.16
C VAL A 513 8.10 23.96 33.51
N ARG A 514 8.58 23.13 32.59
CA ARG A 514 9.80 23.40 31.82
C ARG A 514 9.65 24.60 30.89
N ALA A 515 8.52 24.76 30.20
CA ALA A 515 8.27 25.91 29.34
C ALA A 515 8.20 27.23 30.13
N ARG A 516 7.60 27.24 31.33
CA ARG A 516 7.63 28.40 32.24
C ARG A 516 9.05 28.75 32.67
N ALA A 517 9.86 27.74 33.03
CA ALA A 517 11.27 27.94 33.37
C ALA A 517 12.09 28.47 32.17
N ALA A 518 11.79 27.98 30.95
CA ALA A 518 12.46 28.39 29.72
C ALA A 518 12.00 29.78 29.22
N ALA A 519 10.76 30.19 29.48
CA ALA A 519 10.25 31.53 29.13
C ALA A 519 11.01 32.66 29.83
N VAL A 520 11.71 32.36 30.93
CA VAL A 520 12.59 33.30 31.63
C VAL A 520 13.91 33.54 30.87
N ARG A 521 14.35 32.60 30.02
CA ARG A 521 15.52 32.72 29.12
C ARG A 521 15.31 31.92 27.83
N PRO A 522 14.67 32.49 26.81
CA PRO A 522 14.54 31.81 25.51
C PRO A 522 15.91 31.80 24.83
N VAL A 523 16.59 30.65 24.86
CA VAL A 523 17.80 30.41 24.06
C VAL A 523 17.42 29.41 22.98
N SER A 524 17.17 29.90 21.77
CA SER A 524 17.10 29.02 20.60
C SER A 524 18.44 28.29 20.46
N PRO A 525 18.47 26.95 20.35
CA PRO A 525 19.71 26.23 20.26
C PRO A 525 20.50 26.70 19.03
N SER A 526 21.78 27.01 19.20
CA SER A 526 22.64 27.43 18.09
C SER A 526 22.72 26.34 17.02
N PHE A 527 23.06 26.73 15.79
CA PHE A 527 23.28 25.80 14.69
C PHE A 527 24.22 24.66 15.07
N GLU A 528 25.34 24.96 15.74
CA GLU A 528 26.32 23.95 16.17
C GLU A 528 25.73 22.94 17.14
N ARG A 529 24.87 23.40 18.06
CA ARG A 529 24.21 22.51 19.02
C ARG A 529 23.20 21.60 18.32
N GLN A 530 22.44 22.13 17.36
CA GLN A 530 21.48 21.35 16.60
C GLN A 530 22.19 20.31 15.73
N ALA A 531 23.19 20.73 14.95
CA ALA A 531 23.99 19.84 14.12
C ALA A 531 24.72 18.78 14.96
N GLY A 532 25.31 19.18 16.09
CA GLY A 532 26.00 18.26 17.00
C GLY A 532 25.06 17.21 17.60
N LEU A 533 23.85 17.60 18.02
CA LEU A 533 22.84 16.65 18.52
C LEU A 533 22.36 15.70 17.42
N HIS A 534 22.16 16.21 16.20
CA HIS A 534 21.78 15.38 15.05
C HIS A 534 22.85 14.35 14.73
N ILE A 535 24.12 14.75 14.64
CA ILE A 535 25.24 13.85 14.39
C ILE A 535 25.36 12.82 15.53
N ALA A 536 25.28 13.26 16.79
CA ALA A 536 25.34 12.37 17.94
C ALA A 536 24.19 11.34 17.98
N ALA A 537 23.02 11.67 17.41
CA ALA A 537 21.91 10.73 17.28
C ALA A 537 22.09 9.78 16.08
N LEU A 538 22.57 10.26 14.93
CA LEU A 538 22.69 9.47 13.70
C LEU A 538 23.88 8.50 13.72
N VAL A 539 25.03 8.91 14.26
CA VAL A 539 26.27 8.11 14.22
C VAL A 539 26.11 6.75 14.90
N PRO A 540 25.55 6.64 16.13
CA PRO A 540 25.35 5.34 16.74
C PRO A 540 24.44 4.45 15.90
N ILE A 541 23.34 4.98 15.35
CA ILE A 541 22.40 4.20 14.53
C ILE A 541 23.11 3.65 13.30
N VAL A 542 23.86 4.50 12.57
CA VAL A 542 24.62 4.07 11.39
C VAL A 542 25.65 2.98 11.73
N LEU A 543 26.38 3.15 12.84
CA LEU A 543 27.41 2.19 13.27
C LEU A 543 26.82 0.83 13.70
N PHE A 544 25.71 0.85 14.45
CA PHE A 544 25.04 -0.36 14.92
C PHE A 544 24.13 -1.01 13.85
N SER A 545 24.03 -0.43 12.67
CA SER A 545 23.26 -0.96 11.53
C SER A 545 24.15 -1.40 10.35
N VAL A 546 25.47 -1.47 10.52
CA VAL A 546 26.38 -1.99 9.48
C VAL A 546 26.21 -3.52 9.34
N PRO A 547 25.99 -4.05 8.12
CA PRO A 547 26.00 -5.49 7.86
C PRO A 547 27.35 -6.13 8.24
N ALA A 548 27.34 -7.28 8.90
CA ALA A 548 28.54 -7.94 9.45
C ALA A 548 29.33 -7.07 10.46
N GLY A 549 28.66 -6.11 11.10
CA GLY A 549 29.23 -5.15 12.03
C GLY A 549 28.88 -5.43 13.51
N PRO A 550 28.93 -4.40 14.38
CA PRO A 550 28.61 -4.52 15.81
C PRO A 550 27.21 -5.07 16.11
N VAL A 551 26.31 -5.04 15.13
CA VAL A 551 24.96 -5.62 15.23
C VAL A 551 25.01 -7.12 15.55
N ASP A 552 26.04 -7.84 15.09
CA ASP A 552 26.19 -9.27 15.34
C ASP A 552 26.56 -9.58 16.80
N LEU A 553 27.18 -8.61 17.48
CA LEU A 553 27.50 -8.70 18.92
C LEU A 553 26.25 -8.54 19.80
N LEU A 554 25.11 -8.12 19.24
CA LEU A 554 23.86 -7.87 19.97
C LEU A 554 22.95 -9.10 20.06
N GLY A 555 23.34 -10.26 19.51
CA GLY A 555 22.58 -11.51 19.56
C GLY A 555 21.15 -11.34 19.03
N LYS A 556 20.14 -11.68 19.86
CA LYS A 556 18.71 -11.56 19.52
C LYS A 556 18.29 -10.15 19.09
N ASN A 557 18.87 -9.12 19.70
CA ASN A 557 18.57 -7.73 19.33
C ASN A 557 19.16 -7.39 17.95
N GLY A 558 20.30 -7.98 17.61
CA GLY A 558 20.91 -7.86 16.29
C GLY A 558 20.04 -8.49 15.19
N GLU A 559 19.47 -9.67 15.45
CA GLU A 559 18.51 -10.30 14.54
C GLU A 559 17.27 -9.42 14.32
N TRP A 560 16.71 -8.83 15.38
CA TRP A 560 15.57 -7.91 15.26
C TRP A 560 15.90 -6.69 14.38
N ILE A 561 17.08 -6.08 14.57
CA ILE A 561 17.54 -4.97 13.72
C ILE A 561 17.68 -5.43 12.27
N ARG A 562 18.31 -6.59 12.00
CA ARG A 562 18.42 -7.14 10.64
C ARG A 562 17.05 -7.41 10.03
N ARG A 563 16.05 -7.78 10.83
CA ARG A 563 14.67 -7.94 10.33
C ARG A 563 14.04 -6.65 9.84
N LEU A 564 14.39 -5.52 10.45
CA LEU A 564 13.91 -4.20 10.05
C LEU A 564 14.69 -3.60 8.87
N GLN A 565 15.84 -4.17 8.50
CA GLN A 565 16.68 -3.65 7.41
C GLN A 565 16.15 -3.99 6.01
N SER A 566 15.41 -5.09 5.86
CA SER A 566 14.81 -5.48 4.58
C SER A 566 13.33 -5.12 4.52
N GLU A 567 12.84 -4.70 3.35
CA GLU A 567 11.40 -4.61 3.13
C GLU A 567 10.79 -6.03 3.11
N ARG A 568 9.67 -6.22 3.82
CA ARG A 568 8.98 -7.50 3.95
C ARG A 568 7.49 -7.32 3.71
N LEU A 569 6.80 -8.41 3.37
CA LEU A 569 5.35 -8.45 3.42
C LEU A 569 4.93 -8.37 4.89
N ALA A 570 4.02 -7.45 5.24
CA ALA A 570 3.42 -7.48 6.58
C ALA A 570 2.66 -8.79 6.78
N PRO A 571 2.47 -9.30 8.00
CA PRO A 571 1.73 -10.56 8.22
C PRO A 571 0.38 -10.63 7.51
N GLY A 572 -0.40 -9.53 7.51
CA GLY A 572 -1.66 -9.44 6.76
C GLY A 572 -1.50 -9.34 5.24
N GLU A 573 -0.43 -8.71 4.74
CA GLU A 573 -0.11 -8.68 3.29
C GLU A 573 0.46 -10.03 2.82
N ALA A 574 1.20 -10.73 3.69
CA ALA A 574 1.78 -12.02 3.41
C ALA A 574 0.70 -13.11 3.39
N MET A 575 -0.27 -13.03 4.31
CA MET A 575 -1.52 -13.79 4.22
C MET A 575 -2.29 -13.40 2.95
N ALA A 576 -2.44 -12.11 2.63
CA ALA A 576 -3.12 -11.67 1.41
C ALA A 576 -2.39 -12.00 0.09
N VAL A 577 -1.10 -12.32 0.11
CA VAL A 577 -0.30 -12.79 -1.05
C VAL A 577 -0.44 -14.30 -1.21
N VAL A 578 -0.58 -15.03 -0.12
CA VAL A 578 -0.85 -16.48 -0.10
C VAL A 578 -2.33 -16.74 -0.43
N ASP A 579 -3.21 -15.92 0.12
CA ASP A 579 -4.59 -15.70 -0.31
C ASP A 579 -4.66 -14.87 -1.60
N GLY A 580 -3.52 -14.42 -2.16
CA GLY A 580 -3.42 -13.52 -3.34
C GLY A 580 -3.94 -14.14 -4.64
N TYR A 581 -4.37 -15.39 -4.54
CA TYR A 581 -5.27 -16.03 -5.47
C TYR A 581 -6.70 -15.41 -5.52
N TYR A 582 -7.12 -14.74 -4.45
CA TYR A 582 -8.42 -14.10 -4.28
C TYR A 582 -8.29 -12.56 -4.30
N GLU A 583 -7.82 -12.06 -5.43
CA GLU A 583 -7.63 -10.64 -5.77
C GLU A 583 -8.88 -9.73 -5.65
N GLN A 584 -10.06 -10.22 -5.23
CA GLN A 584 -11.32 -9.48 -5.38
C GLN A 584 -11.90 -8.87 -4.10
N LEU A 585 -11.57 -9.33 -2.90
CA LEU A 585 -12.19 -8.75 -1.68
C LEU A 585 -11.48 -7.50 -1.18
N ASN A 586 -10.18 -7.35 -1.48
CA ASN A 586 -9.45 -6.09 -1.35
C ASN A 586 -9.57 -5.19 -2.59
N ALA A 587 -10.25 -5.61 -3.66
CA ALA A 587 -10.55 -4.73 -4.80
C ALA A 587 -11.59 -3.65 -4.46
N SER A 588 -12.28 -3.79 -3.32
CA SER A 588 -13.29 -2.83 -2.84
C SER A 588 -12.71 -1.51 -2.32
N ASN A 589 -11.39 -1.42 -2.07
CA ASN A 589 -10.76 -0.12 -1.81
C ASN A 589 -9.33 -0.01 -2.37
N PRO A 590 -9.14 0.60 -3.56
CA PRO A 590 -7.83 0.86 -4.16
C PRO A 590 -6.86 1.68 -3.28
N GLN A 591 -7.35 2.28 -2.19
CA GLN A 591 -6.64 3.23 -1.34
C GLN A 591 -5.69 2.57 -0.32
N SER A 592 -5.87 1.29 0.01
CA SER A 592 -4.98 0.53 0.91
C SER A 592 -3.82 -0.15 0.18
N ARG A 593 -3.82 -0.16 -1.16
CA ARG A 593 -2.73 -0.73 -1.95
C ARG A 593 -1.48 0.16 -1.86
N PRO A 594 -0.27 -0.40 -1.66
CA PRO A 594 0.97 0.33 -1.88
C PRO A 594 0.96 0.93 -3.30
N TYR A 595 1.14 2.25 -3.39
CA TYR A 595 1.04 3.06 -4.62
C TYR A 595 1.99 2.66 -5.79
N HIS A 596 2.77 1.59 -5.66
CA HIS A 596 3.71 1.12 -6.69
C HIS A 596 3.90 -0.41 -6.70
N GLN A 597 2.85 -1.22 -6.53
CA GLN A 597 2.90 -2.54 -7.17
C GLN A 597 2.84 -2.34 -8.69
N ALA A 598 3.98 -1.94 -9.25
CA ALA A 598 4.23 -1.89 -10.68
C ALA A 598 4.02 -3.32 -11.20
N GLY A 599 2.89 -3.55 -11.85
CA GLY A 599 2.60 -4.78 -12.57
C GLY A 599 1.21 -5.40 -12.36
N ASP A 600 0.31 -4.84 -11.54
CA ASP A 600 -1.06 -5.40 -11.39
C ASP A 600 -1.95 -5.17 -12.62
N LEU A 601 -1.48 -4.40 -13.59
CA LEU A 601 -2.07 -4.31 -14.91
C LEU A 601 -0.92 -4.25 -15.90
N ALA A 602 -0.24 -5.37 -16.14
CA ALA A 602 0.57 -5.51 -17.35
C ALA A 602 -0.41 -5.61 -18.54
N PRO A 603 -0.52 -4.59 -19.41
CA PRO A 603 -1.25 -4.73 -20.65
C PRO A 603 -0.28 -5.35 -21.66
N TYR A 604 -0.73 -6.40 -22.36
CA TYR A 604 -0.03 -7.15 -23.41
C TYR A 604 1.02 -8.18 -22.95
N GLN A 605 0.60 -9.43 -22.86
CA GLN A 605 1.16 -10.46 -23.74
C GLN A 605 0.01 -11.14 -24.49
N LEU A 606 0.05 -11.07 -25.82
CA LEU A 606 -0.80 -11.87 -26.70
C LEU A 606 -0.37 -13.35 -26.54
N ALA A 607 -0.88 -14.00 -25.50
CA ALA A 607 -0.82 -15.43 -25.27
C ALA A 607 -2.02 -15.76 -24.39
N ILE A 608 -2.82 -16.71 -24.85
CA ILE A 608 -4.03 -17.27 -24.22
C ILE A 608 -4.11 -16.99 -22.72
N ASP A 609 -5.12 -16.22 -22.32
CA ASP A 609 -5.43 -16.04 -20.90
C ASP A 609 -5.88 -17.40 -20.36
N PHE A 610 -5.50 -17.76 -19.12
CA PHE A 610 -6.05 -18.95 -18.47
C PHE A 610 -7.59 -18.96 -18.53
N GLY A 611 -8.21 -17.77 -18.53
CA GLY A 611 -9.65 -17.56 -18.77
C GLY A 611 -10.19 -18.14 -20.07
N ASP A 612 -9.40 -18.21 -21.14
CA ASP A 612 -9.83 -18.68 -22.46
C ASP A 612 -10.03 -20.20 -22.53
N MET A 613 -9.38 -20.96 -21.63
CA MET A 613 -9.38 -22.43 -21.63
C MET A 613 -10.28 -23.05 -20.55
N ILE A 614 -10.94 -22.23 -19.74
CA ILE A 614 -11.79 -22.66 -18.62
C ILE A 614 -13.24 -22.24 -18.82
N ARG A 615 -14.16 -23.00 -18.22
CA ARG A 615 -15.56 -22.59 -18.01
C ARG A 615 -15.92 -22.69 -16.54
N ARG A 616 -16.79 -21.78 -16.09
CA ARG A 616 -17.31 -21.76 -14.71
C ARG A 616 -18.30 -22.90 -14.47
N ARG A 617 -18.34 -23.38 -13.22
CA ARG A 617 -19.28 -24.37 -12.70
C ARG A 617 -19.95 -23.82 -11.43
N ASN A 618 -21.17 -24.28 -11.16
CA ASN A 618 -21.94 -23.92 -9.98
C ASN A 618 -21.88 -25.02 -8.90
N ASP A 619 -20.70 -25.61 -8.68
CA ASP A 619 -20.45 -26.67 -7.71
C ASP A 619 -19.07 -26.49 -7.05
N VAL A 620 -18.65 -27.40 -6.17
CA VAL A 620 -17.38 -27.30 -5.43
C VAL A 620 -16.17 -27.05 -6.33
N LEU A 621 -16.19 -27.53 -7.58
CA LEU A 621 -15.06 -27.39 -8.52
C LEU A 621 -14.85 -25.97 -9.04
N GLU A 622 -15.86 -25.08 -8.99
CA GLU A 622 -15.84 -23.67 -9.44
C GLU A 622 -15.58 -23.44 -10.94
N LEU A 623 -14.65 -24.18 -11.52
CA LEU A 623 -14.19 -24.10 -12.89
C LEU A 623 -13.69 -25.47 -13.37
N GLU A 624 -13.67 -25.64 -14.68
CA GLU A 624 -13.02 -26.78 -15.32
C GLU A 624 -12.46 -26.39 -16.69
N LEU A 625 -11.50 -27.18 -17.19
CA LEU A 625 -10.99 -27.03 -18.55
C LEU A 625 -12.06 -27.36 -19.59
N ILE A 626 -12.19 -26.50 -20.62
CA ILE A 626 -13.17 -26.68 -21.69
C ILE A 626 -12.81 -27.93 -22.52
N PRO A 627 -13.66 -28.97 -22.57
CA PRO A 627 -13.37 -30.17 -23.35
C PRO A 627 -13.22 -29.88 -24.85
N GLY A 628 -12.17 -30.43 -25.48
CA GLY A 628 -11.91 -30.27 -26.92
C GLY A 628 -11.27 -28.94 -27.32
N TRP A 629 -10.94 -28.08 -26.35
CA TRP A 629 -10.33 -26.77 -26.59
C TRP A 629 -8.92 -26.90 -27.20
N ARG A 630 -8.56 -25.94 -28.06
CA ARG A 630 -7.26 -25.86 -28.74
C ARG A 630 -6.77 -24.42 -28.80
N GLY A 631 -5.48 -24.24 -28.59
CA GLY A 631 -4.82 -22.95 -28.75
C GLY A 631 -3.31 -23.10 -28.86
N SER A 632 -2.57 -22.01 -28.71
CA SER A 632 -1.11 -21.99 -28.70
C SER A 632 -0.55 -20.99 -27.69
N TRP A 633 0.57 -21.36 -27.07
CA TRP A 633 1.38 -20.48 -26.20
C TRP A 633 2.81 -20.43 -26.74
N ASN A 634 3.38 -19.24 -26.96
CA ASN A 634 4.68 -19.05 -27.61
C ASN A 634 4.87 -19.92 -28.88
N ASN A 635 3.88 -19.92 -29.77
CA ASN A 635 3.83 -20.72 -31.01
C ASN A 635 3.87 -22.25 -30.81
N LYS A 636 3.63 -22.76 -29.60
CA LYS A 636 3.49 -24.19 -29.32
C LYS A 636 2.04 -24.57 -29.06
N PRO A 637 1.56 -25.73 -29.56
CA PRO A 637 0.17 -26.15 -29.37
C PRO A 637 -0.12 -26.46 -27.90
N ILE A 638 -1.30 -26.04 -27.45
CA ILE A 638 -1.93 -26.45 -26.19
C ILE A 638 -3.27 -27.06 -26.54
N THR A 639 -3.51 -28.30 -26.12
CA THR A 639 -4.78 -29.00 -26.35
C THR A 639 -5.38 -29.58 -25.08
N ILE A 640 -6.71 -29.52 -25.01
CA ILE A 640 -7.52 -30.14 -23.97
C ILE A 640 -8.36 -31.22 -24.65
N ASN A 641 -8.26 -32.47 -24.17
CA ASN A 641 -8.95 -33.60 -24.78
C ASN A 641 -10.47 -33.57 -24.53
N ARG A 642 -11.21 -34.52 -25.12
CA ARG A 642 -12.69 -34.60 -24.97
C ARG A 642 -13.21 -34.73 -23.53
N TRP A 643 -12.33 -35.07 -22.60
CA TRP A 643 -12.67 -35.22 -21.19
C TRP A 643 -12.34 -33.98 -20.37
N GLY A 644 -11.83 -32.90 -20.97
CA GLY A 644 -11.37 -31.73 -20.21
C GLY A 644 -10.09 -32.03 -19.43
N MET A 645 -9.17 -32.80 -20.01
CA MET A 645 -7.82 -33.03 -19.46
C MET A 645 -6.79 -32.48 -20.44
N ARG A 646 -5.77 -31.82 -19.92
CA ARG A 646 -4.62 -31.41 -20.72
C ARG A 646 -3.66 -32.59 -20.91
N ASP A 647 -4.11 -33.52 -21.73
CA ASP A 647 -3.44 -34.79 -22.01
C ASP A 647 -3.83 -35.33 -23.40
N ARG A 648 -3.24 -36.46 -23.79
CA ARG A 648 -3.64 -37.25 -24.97
C ARG A 648 -5.10 -37.62 -24.87
N GLU A 649 -5.70 -37.99 -25.99
CA GLU A 649 -7.00 -38.67 -25.96
C GLU A 649 -6.88 -40.00 -25.21
N ARG A 650 -7.77 -40.23 -24.24
CA ARG A 650 -7.78 -41.41 -23.36
C ARG A 650 -9.13 -42.12 -23.42
N SER A 651 -9.14 -43.44 -23.28
CA SER A 651 -10.39 -44.20 -23.11
C SER A 651 -10.84 -44.18 -21.65
N LEU A 652 -12.14 -44.11 -21.39
CA LEU A 652 -12.66 -44.26 -20.03
C LEU A 652 -12.45 -45.70 -19.52
N ALA A 653 -12.71 -46.71 -20.36
CA ALA A 653 -12.41 -48.10 -20.05
C ALA A 653 -10.90 -48.38 -20.11
N ALA A 654 -10.34 -48.89 -19.00
CA ALA A 654 -8.94 -49.30 -18.94
C ALA A 654 -8.72 -50.60 -19.72
N ASP A 655 -7.72 -50.62 -20.57
CA ASP A 655 -7.23 -51.84 -21.21
C ASP A 655 -6.59 -52.76 -20.15
N PRO A 656 -6.91 -54.07 -20.13
CA PRO A 656 -6.26 -55.04 -19.26
C PRO A 656 -4.71 -54.97 -19.27
N ALA A 657 -4.11 -54.66 -20.42
CA ALA A 657 -2.67 -54.56 -20.64
C ALA A 657 -2.06 -53.21 -20.22
N THR A 658 -2.82 -52.30 -19.60
CA THR A 658 -2.37 -50.93 -19.28
C THR A 658 -2.44 -50.61 -17.80
N ILE A 659 -1.37 -50.07 -17.22
CA ILE A 659 -1.32 -49.50 -15.86
C ILE A 659 -1.61 -48.00 -15.95
N ARG A 660 -2.60 -47.52 -15.20
CA ARG A 660 -2.96 -46.09 -15.17
C ARG A 660 -2.50 -45.42 -13.89
N ILE A 661 -1.67 -44.39 -14.07
CA ILE A 661 -1.24 -43.50 -13.00
C ILE A 661 -1.97 -42.17 -13.21
N ALA A 662 -2.95 -41.86 -12.37
CA ALA A 662 -3.60 -40.56 -12.38
C ALA A 662 -2.76 -39.56 -11.60
N THR A 663 -2.51 -38.39 -12.18
CA THR A 663 -1.83 -37.28 -11.51
C THR A 663 -2.84 -36.17 -11.25
N VAL A 664 -2.91 -35.68 -10.02
CA VAL A 664 -3.87 -34.66 -9.57
C VAL A 664 -3.13 -33.51 -8.91
N GLY A 665 -3.45 -32.25 -9.24
CA GLY A 665 -2.61 -31.10 -8.88
C GLY A 665 -3.10 -29.77 -9.48
N SER A 666 -2.32 -28.73 -9.25
CA SER A 666 -2.60 -27.34 -9.65
C SER A 666 -2.17 -27.03 -11.10
N SER A 667 -1.98 -25.75 -11.42
CA SER A 667 -1.45 -25.26 -12.70
C SER A 667 -0.03 -25.75 -13.01
N LEU A 668 0.80 -26.03 -12.00
CA LEU A 668 2.14 -26.59 -12.20
C LEU A 668 2.05 -27.99 -12.81
N LEU A 669 1.11 -28.82 -12.35
CA LEU A 669 0.85 -30.14 -12.92
C LEU A 669 0.18 -30.03 -14.29
N MET A 670 -0.76 -29.10 -14.46
CA MET A 670 -1.40 -28.83 -15.76
C MET A 670 -0.35 -28.49 -16.84
N GLY A 671 0.78 -27.90 -16.42
CA GLY A 671 1.88 -27.47 -17.29
C GLY A 671 1.65 -26.11 -17.93
N PHE A 672 0.99 -25.20 -17.22
CA PHE A 672 0.77 -23.84 -17.71
C PHE A 672 2.07 -23.20 -18.17
N GLY A 673 2.06 -22.60 -19.37
CA GLY A 673 3.24 -21.96 -19.95
C GLY A 673 4.27 -22.89 -20.62
N VAL A 674 3.89 -24.12 -21.00
CA VAL A 674 4.67 -24.96 -21.93
C VAL A 674 3.78 -25.57 -23.02
N GLY A 675 4.35 -26.20 -24.06
CA GLY A 675 3.58 -26.93 -25.08
C GLY A 675 3.11 -28.32 -24.64
N ASP A 676 2.24 -28.97 -25.42
CA ASP A 676 1.66 -30.29 -25.09
C ASP A 676 2.68 -31.41 -24.83
N ASP A 677 3.80 -31.42 -25.56
CA ASP A 677 4.85 -32.45 -25.41
C ASP A 677 5.92 -32.10 -24.36
N GLU A 678 5.79 -30.94 -23.73
CA GLU A 678 6.76 -30.42 -22.76
C GLU A 678 6.30 -30.57 -21.31
N THR A 679 5.06 -31.01 -21.09
CA THR A 679 4.56 -31.23 -19.73
C THR A 679 5.31 -32.39 -19.09
N PHE A 680 5.63 -32.27 -17.80
CA PHE A 680 6.43 -33.28 -17.11
C PHE A 680 5.72 -34.64 -17.05
N THR A 681 4.39 -34.66 -17.11
CA THR A 681 3.58 -35.89 -17.16
C THR A 681 3.79 -36.64 -18.47
N ARG A 682 3.91 -35.93 -19.60
CA ARG A 682 4.25 -36.53 -20.91
C ARG A 682 5.68 -37.04 -20.97
N ILE A 683 6.63 -36.26 -20.44
CA ILE A 683 8.03 -36.67 -20.35
C ILE A 683 8.15 -37.93 -19.46
N LEU A 684 7.45 -37.96 -18.32
CA LEU A 684 7.43 -39.10 -17.42
C LEU A 684 6.80 -40.35 -18.07
N GLU A 685 5.66 -40.22 -18.75
CA GLU A 685 5.06 -41.34 -19.50
C GLU A 685 6.04 -41.91 -20.52
N ALA A 686 6.67 -41.05 -21.33
CA ALA A 686 7.64 -41.49 -22.34
C ALA A 686 8.81 -42.26 -21.71
N ARG A 687 9.37 -41.74 -20.61
CA ARG A 687 10.49 -42.39 -19.91
C ARG A 687 10.10 -43.72 -19.25
N LEU A 688 8.92 -43.79 -18.63
CA LEU A 688 8.42 -45.03 -18.01
C LEU A 688 8.17 -46.15 -19.02
N ASN A 689 7.90 -45.80 -20.28
CA ASN A 689 7.65 -46.78 -21.34
C ASN A 689 8.89 -47.10 -22.20
N ALA A 690 10.00 -46.36 -22.07
CA ALA A 690 11.16 -46.48 -22.95
C ALA A 690 11.84 -47.87 -22.89
N ASP A 691 11.85 -48.49 -21.71
CA ASP A 691 12.55 -49.76 -21.45
C ASP A 691 11.58 -50.93 -21.15
N LEU A 692 10.30 -50.80 -21.50
CA LEU A 692 9.33 -51.88 -21.26
C LEU A 692 9.56 -53.06 -22.22
N SER A 693 9.59 -54.26 -21.67
CA SER A 693 9.58 -55.49 -22.47
C SER A 693 8.19 -55.69 -23.13
N PRO A 694 8.08 -56.46 -24.22
CA PRO A 694 6.79 -56.73 -24.87
C PRO A 694 5.74 -57.40 -23.96
N SER A 695 6.17 -58.05 -22.88
CA SER A 695 5.33 -58.65 -21.85
C SER A 695 4.89 -57.68 -20.75
N ASP A 696 5.52 -56.51 -20.66
CA ASP A 696 5.23 -55.53 -19.63
C ASP A 696 3.97 -54.74 -20.00
N ARG A 697 3.20 -54.37 -18.98
CA ARG A 697 2.01 -53.54 -19.17
C ARG A 697 2.43 -52.12 -19.50
N ARG A 698 1.82 -51.55 -20.53
CA ARG A 698 2.02 -50.15 -20.92
C ARG A 698 1.59 -49.23 -19.78
N ILE A 699 2.35 -48.17 -19.52
CA ILE A 699 2.01 -47.19 -18.47
C ILE A 699 1.38 -45.96 -19.11
N GLU A 700 0.21 -45.56 -18.64
CA GLU A 700 -0.44 -44.29 -18.97
C GLU A 700 -0.34 -43.34 -17.78
N VAL A 701 0.19 -42.13 -18.00
CA VAL A 701 0.21 -41.06 -16.99
C VAL A 701 -0.86 -40.04 -17.36
N LEU A 702 -1.97 -40.06 -16.62
CA LEU A 702 -3.14 -39.23 -16.89
C LEU A 702 -3.01 -37.89 -16.17
N ASN A 703 -3.03 -36.78 -16.92
CA ASN A 703 -2.90 -35.44 -16.36
C ASN A 703 -4.27 -34.82 -16.01
N PHE A 704 -4.62 -34.81 -14.71
CA PHE A 704 -5.79 -34.10 -14.19
C PHE A 704 -5.46 -32.74 -13.58
N GLY A 705 -4.26 -32.20 -13.82
CA GLY A 705 -3.90 -30.87 -13.35
C GLY A 705 -4.82 -29.79 -13.91
N VAL A 706 -5.32 -28.91 -13.04
CA VAL A 706 -6.10 -27.73 -13.42
C VAL A 706 -5.59 -26.55 -12.61
N GLY A 707 -5.38 -25.41 -13.27
CA GLY A 707 -5.05 -24.18 -12.56
C GLY A 707 -6.14 -23.82 -11.56
N HIS A 708 -5.79 -23.15 -10.47
CA HIS A 708 -6.71 -22.71 -9.42
C HIS A 708 -7.22 -23.79 -8.47
N TYR A 709 -6.87 -25.06 -8.68
CA TYR A 709 -7.34 -26.14 -7.84
C TYR A 709 -6.58 -26.23 -6.51
N SER A 710 -7.22 -25.76 -5.45
CA SER A 710 -6.83 -25.99 -4.05
C SER A 710 -7.17 -27.42 -3.59
N PRO A 711 -6.86 -27.81 -2.34
CA PRO A 711 -7.12 -29.17 -1.85
C PRO A 711 -8.58 -29.61 -1.94
N VAL A 712 -9.53 -28.71 -1.66
CA VAL A 712 -10.97 -28.99 -1.74
C VAL A 712 -11.43 -29.25 -3.19
N HIS A 713 -10.85 -28.53 -4.16
CA HIS A 713 -11.11 -28.78 -5.58
C HIS A 713 -10.59 -30.14 -5.99
N ARG A 714 -9.36 -30.49 -5.57
CA ARG A 714 -8.76 -31.80 -5.89
C ARG A 714 -9.51 -32.96 -5.25
N ARG A 715 -10.05 -32.78 -4.04
CA ARG A 715 -10.98 -33.74 -3.41
C ARG A 715 -12.20 -33.99 -4.30
N ALA A 716 -12.92 -32.93 -4.67
CA ALA A 716 -14.09 -33.04 -5.55
C ALA A 716 -13.71 -33.63 -6.93
N GLN A 717 -12.57 -33.24 -7.49
CA GLN A 717 -12.10 -33.75 -8.78
C GLN A 717 -11.79 -35.25 -8.72
N ILE A 718 -11.21 -35.73 -7.61
CA ILE A 718 -10.94 -37.15 -7.39
C ILE A 718 -12.25 -37.94 -7.41
N GLU A 719 -13.24 -37.47 -6.64
CA GLU A 719 -14.54 -38.13 -6.48
C GLU A 719 -15.37 -38.07 -7.77
N HIS A 720 -15.41 -36.92 -8.45
CA HIS A 720 -16.28 -36.70 -9.62
C HIS A 720 -15.71 -37.25 -10.93
N LYS A 721 -14.38 -37.33 -11.05
CA LYS A 721 -13.73 -37.55 -12.35
C LYS A 721 -12.59 -38.56 -12.32
N VAL A 722 -11.62 -38.42 -11.42
CA VAL A 722 -10.39 -39.25 -11.47
C VAL A 722 -10.73 -40.73 -11.28
N LEU A 723 -11.56 -41.06 -10.29
CA LEU A 723 -11.91 -42.45 -9.99
C LEU A 723 -12.70 -43.13 -11.14
N ALA A 724 -13.43 -42.36 -11.97
CA ALA A 724 -14.14 -42.89 -13.13
C ALA A 724 -13.20 -43.48 -14.20
N PHE A 725 -11.92 -43.04 -14.25
CA PHE A 725 -10.90 -43.60 -15.16
C PHE A 725 -10.26 -44.89 -14.66
N ARG A 726 -10.68 -45.38 -13.48
CA ARG A 726 -10.16 -46.59 -12.81
C ARG A 726 -8.62 -46.62 -12.76
N PRO A 727 -7.97 -45.58 -12.19
CA PRO A 727 -6.52 -45.58 -12.03
C PRO A 727 -6.05 -46.73 -11.15
N ASP A 728 -4.89 -47.30 -11.46
CA ASP A 728 -4.22 -48.28 -10.61
C ASP A 728 -3.41 -47.58 -9.49
N LEU A 729 -3.10 -46.28 -9.65
CA LEU A 729 -2.37 -45.43 -8.70
C LEU A 729 -2.74 -43.95 -8.89
N ILE A 730 -2.82 -43.18 -7.79
CA ILE A 730 -2.95 -41.72 -7.82
C ILE A 730 -1.66 -41.08 -7.27
N LEU A 731 -1.09 -40.13 -8.01
CA LEU A 731 -0.06 -39.20 -7.54
C LEU A 731 -0.72 -37.85 -7.26
N TYR A 732 -0.78 -37.46 -5.99
CA TYR A 732 -1.35 -36.19 -5.54
C TYR A 732 -0.23 -35.17 -5.39
N PHE A 733 -0.15 -34.19 -6.29
CA PHE A 733 0.85 -33.13 -6.25
C PHE A 733 0.37 -32.03 -5.33
N ALA A 734 1.22 -31.66 -4.38
CA ALA A 734 0.96 -30.65 -3.38
C ALA A 734 2.12 -29.65 -3.24
N HIS A 735 1.79 -28.45 -2.80
CA HIS A 735 2.71 -27.32 -2.69
C HIS A 735 2.79 -26.79 -1.24
N GLU A 736 3.59 -25.76 -1.01
CA GLU A 736 3.77 -25.12 0.29
C GLU A 736 2.52 -24.38 0.81
N ASP A 737 1.60 -24.02 -0.08
CA ASP A 737 0.42 -23.19 0.20
C ASP A 737 -0.87 -23.99 0.48
N GLU A 738 -0.81 -25.33 0.50
CA GLU A 738 -1.97 -26.23 0.68
C GLU A 738 -2.86 -25.84 1.87
N VAL A 739 -2.23 -25.44 2.97
CA VAL A 739 -2.92 -25.09 4.22
C VAL A 739 -3.85 -23.89 4.00
N TYR A 740 -3.44 -22.93 3.18
CA TYR A 740 -4.08 -21.62 3.10
C TYR A 740 -5.12 -21.53 1.99
N THR A 741 -5.06 -22.39 0.98
CA THR A 741 -5.83 -22.24 -0.27
C THR A 741 -7.25 -22.81 -0.25
N SER A 742 -7.64 -23.59 0.77
CA SER A 742 -8.98 -24.20 0.84
C SER A 742 -10.06 -23.29 1.41
N ALA A 743 -9.70 -22.39 2.34
CA ALA A 743 -10.68 -21.63 3.12
C ALA A 743 -11.51 -20.67 2.26
N GLY A 744 -10.91 -20.04 1.25
CA GLY A 744 -11.61 -19.10 0.37
C GLY A 744 -12.82 -19.73 -0.32
N ARG A 745 -12.64 -20.87 -0.97
CA ARG A 745 -13.73 -21.59 -1.65
C ARG A 745 -14.82 -22.08 -0.70
N ILE A 746 -14.43 -22.61 0.47
CA ILE A 746 -15.40 -23.05 1.49
C ILE A 746 -16.25 -21.87 1.97
N SER A 747 -15.60 -20.72 2.17
CA SER A 747 -16.28 -19.50 2.63
C SER A 747 -17.31 -19.01 1.62
N GLU A 748 -16.95 -19.01 0.34
CA GLU A 748 -17.86 -18.64 -0.75
C GLU A 748 -19.06 -19.59 -0.80
N LEU A 749 -18.83 -20.91 -0.79
CA LEU A 749 -19.89 -21.92 -0.80
C LEU A 749 -20.81 -21.79 0.42
N ALA A 750 -20.23 -21.61 1.61
CA ALA A 750 -20.97 -21.43 2.86
C ALA A 750 -21.82 -20.14 2.85
N ASN A 751 -21.26 -19.03 2.36
CA ASN A 751 -21.96 -17.76 2.23
C ASN A 751 -23.14 -17.83 1.26
N HIS A 752 -23.00 -18.60 0.17
CA HIS A 752 -24.07 -18.84 -0.81
C HIS A 752 -25.00 -20.01 -0.45
N HIS A 753 -24.81 -20.63 0.72
CA HIS A 753 -25.55 -21.80 1.18
C HIS A 753 -25.53 -22.97 0.17
N VAL A 754 -24.40 -23.16 -0.51
CA VAL A 754 -24.14 -24.30 -1.40
C VAL A 754 -23.52 -25.43 -0.59
N ALA A 755 -23.99 -26.66 -0.80
CA ALA A 755 -23.47 -27.83 -0.09
C ALA A 755 -21.97 -28.04 -0.39
N LEU A 756 -21.18 -28.28 0.67
CA LEU A 756 -19.73 -28.52 0.54
C LEU A 756 -19.37 -29.90 -0.01
N GLU A 757 -20.35 -30.79 -0.21
CA GLU A 757 -20.17 -32.19 -0.63
C GLU A 757 -19.21 -32.99 0.28
N ASP A 758 -19.12 -32.59 1.55
CA ASP A 758 -18.32 -33.22 2.59
C ASP A 758 -19.02 -32.99 3.94
N ASP A 759 -19.62 -34.03 4.51
CA ASP A 759 -20.43 -33.94 5.73
C ASP A 759 -19.61 -33.50 6.94
N ASP A 760 -18.36 -33.93 7.04
CA ASP A 760 -17.49 -33.58 8.17
C ASP A 760 -17.08 -32.10 8.09
N LEU A 761 -16.80 -31.62 6.87
CA LEU A 761 -16.50 -30.22 6.61
C LEU A 761 -17.72 -29.31 6.78
N GLN A 762 -18.91 -29.78 6.37
CA GLN A 762 -20.18 -29.07 6.57
C GLN A 762 -20.48 -28.93 8.07
N ALA A 763 -20.40 -30.02 8.83
CA ALA A 763 -20.58 -30.00 10.27
C ALA A 763 -19.57 -29.07 10.97
N PHE A 764 -18.34 -29.02 10.48
CA PHE A 764 -17.33 -28.09 10.97
C PHE A 764 -17.72 -26.62 10.73
N VAL A 765 -18.11 -26.25 9.51
CA VAL A 765 -18.54 -24.87 9.20
C VAL A 765 -19.78 -24.48 9.99
N ASP A 766 -20.76 -25.38 10.11
CA ASP A 766 -21.96 -25.15 10.92
C ASP A 766 -21.63 -24.94 12.41
N SER A 767 -20.57 -25.59 12.91
CA SER A 767 -20.10 -25.44 14.29
C SER A 767 -19.53 -24.05 14.60
N LEU A 768 -19.09 -23.31 13.58
CA LEU A 768 -18.60 -21.93 13.72
C LEU A 768 -19.74 -20.94 14.04
N LYS A 769 -21.01 -21.34 13.86
CA LYS A 769 -22.20 -20.54 14.18
C LYS A 769 -22.17 -19.13 13.56
N ILE A 770 -21.62 -19.02 12.35
CA ILE A 770 -21.62 -17.78 11.57
C ILE A 770 -23.08 -17.41 11.28
N ALA A 771 -23.45 -16.14 11.49
CA ALA A 771 -24.82 -15.70 11.27
C ALA A 771 -25.18 -15.88 9.77
N PRO A 772 -26.37 -16.44 9.44
CA PRO A 772 -26.74 -16.68 8.05
C PRO A 772 -26.74 -15.42 7.17
N ASP A 773 -27.01 -14.24 7.76
CA ASP A 773 -27.02 -12.93 7.10
C ASP A 773 -25.68 -12.19 7.18
N ALA A 774 -24.61 -12.84 7.66
CA ALA A 774 -23.28 -12.25 7.71
C ALA A 774 -22.74 -11.95 6.30
N SER A 775 -21.91 -10.92 6.17
CA SER A 775 -21.26 -10.60 4.89
C SER A 775 -20.26 -11.69 4.51
N GLU A 776 -20.01 -11.82 3.20
CA GLU A 776 -19.00 -12.73 2.64
C GLU A 776 -17.64 -12.59 3.33
N ALA A 777 -17.22 -11.35 3.64
CA ALA A 777 -15.99 -11.10 4.37
C ALA A 777 -15.96 -11.71 5.77
N ILE A 778 -17.09 -11.75 6.49
CA ILE A 778 -17.17 -12.41 7.80
C ILE A 778 -17.00 -13.93 7.63
N TYR A 779 -17.67 -14.53 6.64
CA TYR A 779 -17.47 -15.95 6.32
C TYR A 779 -15.99 -16.24 6.05
N GLN A 780 -15.35 -15.44 5.21
CA GLN A 780 -13.93 -15.61 4.92
C GLN A 780 -13.05 -15.51 6.15
N ILE A 781 -13.24 -14.49 6.98
CA ILE A 781 -12.36 -14.25 8.13
C ILE A 781 -12.52 -15.33 9.21
N GLU A 782 -13.74 -15.79 9.45
CA GLU A 782 -14.03 -16.84 10.43
C GLU A 782 -13.53 -18.21 9.93
N ILE A 783 -13.81 -18.58 8.68
CA ILE A 783 -13.38 -19.86 8.10
C ILE A 783 -11.86 -19.90 7.86
N ALA A 784 -11.25 -18.80 7.40
CA ALA A 784 -9.78 -18.68 7.29
C ALA A 784 -9.08 -18.75 8.66
N GLY A 785 -9.80 -18.56 9.77
CA GLY A 785 -9.27 -18.87 11.10
C GLY A 785 -8.86 -20.33 11.30
N HIS A 786 -9.34 -21.22 10.44
CA HIS A 786 -9.31 -22.67 10.63
C HIS A 786 -8.72 -23.43 9.43
N HIS A 787 -7.75 -22.80 8.76
CA HIS A 787 -7.03 -23.39 7.62
C HIS A 787 -6.51 -24.81 7.89
N ALA A 788 -5.96 -25.05 9.09
CA ALA A 788 -5.40 -26.33 9.48
C ALA A 788 -6.46 -27.43 9.59
N GLU A 789 -7.56 -27.15 10.30
CA GLU A 789 -8.68 -28.07 10.49
C GLU A 789 -9.35 -28.39 9.15
N ILE A 790 -9.56 -27.37 8.32
CA ILE A 790 -10.11 -27.51 6.96
C ILE A 790 -9.26 -28.45 6.11
N LEU A 791 -7.93 -28.25 6.09
CA LEU A 791 -7.03 -29.10 5.33
C LEU A 791 -7.06 -30.55 5.84
N GLU A 792 -7.05 -30.72 7.16
CA GLU A 792 -7.09 -32.05 7.80
C GLU A 792 -8.38 -32.81 7.43
N LEU A 793 -9.54 -32.16 7.53
CA LEU A 793 -10.82 -32.73 7.12
C LEU A 793 -10.83 -33.10 5.63
N THR A 794 -10.33 -32.19 4.79
CA THR A 794 -10.24 -32.40 3.34
C THR A 794 -9.36 -33.62 3.00
N TYR A 795 -8.19 -33.72 3.62
CA TYR A 795 -7.26 -34.83 3.41
C TYR A 795 -7.81 -36.16 3.91
N ARG A 796 -8.48 -36.16 5.06
CA ARG A 796 -9.19 -37.32 5.60
C ARG A 796 -10.27 -37.81 4.64
N ARG A 797 -11.05 -36.89 4.06
CA ARG A 797 -12.07 -37.23 3.06
C ARG A 797 -11.45 -37.82 1.80
N ILE A 798 -10.35 -37.24 1.29
CA ILE A 798 -9.60 -37.80 0.15
C ILE A 798 -9.18 -39.24 0.45
N ARG A 799 -8.56 -39.50 1.61
CA ARG A 799 -8.15 -40.86 2.03
C ARG A 799 -9.33 -41.83 2.04
N LYS A 800 -10.43 -41.45 2.67
CA LYS A 800 -11.65 -42.26 2.74
C LYS A 800 -12.16 -42.64 1.34
N SER A 801 -12.21 -41.68 0.42
CA SER A 801 -12.70 -41.88 -0.94
C SER A 801 -11.79 -42.80 -1.78
N VAL A 802 -10.45 -42.64 -1.69
CA VAL A 802 -9.53 -43.50 -2.45
C VAL A 802 -9.38 -44.90 -1.86
N ASP A 803 -9.46 -45.04 -0.54
CA ASP A 803 -9.42 -46.34 0.14
C ASP A 803 -10.69 -47.15 -0.15
N ALA A 804 -11.87 -46.49 -0.15
CA ALA A 804 -13.12 -47.11 -0.58
C ALA A 804 -13.08 -47.58 -2.04
N ALA A 805 -12.42 -46.82 -2.93
CA ALA A 805 -12.18 -47.22 -4.31
C ALA A 805 -11.07 -48.29 -4.47
N GLY A 806 -10.35 -48.59 -3.39
CA GLY A 806 -9.25 -49.56 -3.38
C GLY A 806 -8.01 -49.08 -4.16
N VAL A 807 -7.85 -47.79 -4.43
CA VAL A 807 -6.76 -47.22 -5.23
C VAL A 807 -5.68 -46.65 -4.31
N PRO A 808 -4.40 -47.07 -4.43
CA PRO A 808 -3.31 -46.46 -3.68
C PRO A 808 -3.11 -44.99 -4.12
N LEU A 809 -2.84 -44.11 -3.16
CA LEU A 809 -2.51 -42.71 -3.40
C LEU A 809 -1.16 -42.38 -2.75
N VAL A 810 -0.28 -41.74 -3.51
CA VAL A 810 1.01 -41.23 -3.08
C VAL A 810 0.99 -39.70 -3.15
N TYR A 811 1.35 -39.07 -2.04
CA TYR A 811 1.49 -37.63 -1.91
C TYR A 811 2.86 -37.21 -2.43
N VAL A 812 2.89 -36.29 -3.38
CA VAL A 812 4.09 -35.76 -4.00
C VAL A 812 4.19 -34.29 -3.59
N TYR A 813 5.10 -33.99 -2.67
CA TYR A 813 5.35 -32.61 -2.26
C TYR A 813 6.35 -31.98 -3.23
N MET A 814 5.92 -30.93 -3.92
CA MET A 814 6.68 -30.23 -4.96
C MET A 814 6.60 -28.73 -4.72
N PRO A 815 7.54 -28.13 -3.98
CA PRO A 815 7.48 -26.70 -3.71
C PRO A 815 7.82 -25.85 -4.94
N VAL A 816 7.44 -24.57 -4.88
CA VAL A 816 7.72 -23.59 -5.93
C VAL A 816 9.12 -22.99 -5.70
N PRO A 817 10.03 -22.91 -6.70
CA PRO A 817 11.43 -22.50 -6.51
C PRO A 817 11.68 -21.07 -6.00
N SER A 818 10.66 -20.23 -5.94
CA SER A 818 10.74 -18.81 -5.56
C SER A 818 10.23 -18.50 -4.15
N SER A 819 9.81 -19.50 -3.36
CA SER A 819 9.19 -19.31 -2.04
C SER A 819 10.13 -18.88 -0.91
N GLN A 820 11.31 -18.34 -1.24
CA GLN A 820 12.18 -17.73 -0.24
C GLN A 820 11.52 -16.46 0.33
N GLY A 821 11.27 -16.47 1.64
CA GLY A 821 10.67 -15.32 2.35
C GLY A 821 9.17 -15.41 2.61
N LEU A 822 8.52 -16.56 2.37
CA LEU A 822 7.17 -16.80 2.87
C LEU A 822 7.12 -16.68 4.40
N PRO A 823 6.00 -16.17 4.97
CA PRO A 823 5.86 -15.96 6.41
C PRO A 823 5.67 -17.26 7.20
N PHE A 824 5.59 -18.40 6.53
CA PHE A 824 5.36 -19.72 7.11
C PHE A 824 6.40 -20.74 6.66
N ASP A 825 6.50 -21.83 7.41
CA ASP A 825 7.37 -22.97 7.07
C ASP A 825 6.91 -23.59 5.74
N PRO A 826 7.73 -23.56 4.66
CA PRO A 826 7.32 -24.12 3.38
C PRO A 826 6.98 -25.61 3.48
N ARG A 827 7.54 -26.33 4.45
CA ARG A 827 7.31 -27.76 4.67
C ARG A 827 6.07 -28.06 5.52
N ILE A 828 5.27 -27.07 5.89
CA ILE A 828 4.08 -27.26 6.73
C ILE A 828 3.10 -28.28 6.13
N ALA A 829 2.93 -28.30 4.81
CA ALA A 829 2.07 -29.25 4.10
C ALA A 829 2.47 -30.73 4.37
N LEU A 830 3.78 -31.01 4.52
CA LEU A 830 4.28 -32.36 4.82
C LEU A 830 3.83 -32.85 6.20
N GLN A 831 3.63 -31.93 7.17
CA GLN A 831 3.15 -32.30 8.51
C GLN A 831 1.72 -32.85 8.44
N PHE A 832 0.85 -32.21 7.65
CA PHE A 832 -0.52 -32.66 7.43
C PHE A 832 -0.58 -33.96 6.63
N ALA A 833 0.26 -34.11 5.61
CA ALA A 833 0.40 -35.37 4.88
C ALA A 833 0.81 -36.53 5.83
N GLY A 834 1.75 -36.28 6.74
CA GLY A 834 2.19 -37.25 7.75
C GLY A 834 1.10 -37.64 8.74
N LYS A 835 0.33 -36.67 9.25
CA LYS A 835 -0.78 -36.92 10.20
C LYS A 835 -1.83 -37.88 9.63
N GLU A 836 -2.18 -37.72 8.36
CA GLU A 836 -3.17 -38.56 7.66
C GLU A 836 -2.52 -39.79 6.97
N ASN A 837 -1.28 -40.13 7.35
CA ASN A 837 -0.52 -41.29 6.90
C ASN A 837 -0.37 -41.42 5.38
N PHE A 838 -0.24 -40.31 4.67
CA PHE A 838 0.06 -40.35 3.25
C PHE A 838 1.48 -40.86 3.00
N PRO A 839 1.66 -41.78 2.04
CA PRO A 839 2.97 -42.04 1.46
C PRO A 839 3.54 -40.79 0.80
N VAL A 840 4.71 -40.31 1.22
CA VAL A 840 5.30 -39.07 0.69
C VAL A 840 6.47 -39.35 -0.25
N ILE A 841 6.47 -38.67 -1.39
CA ILE A 841 7.65 -38.40 -2.22
C ILE A 841 7.96 -36.91 -2.07
N ASP A 842 9.14 -36.60 -1.53
CA ASP A 842 9.59 -35.23 -1.30
C ASP A 842 10.47 -34.75 -2.48
N LEU A 843 9.97 -33.78 -3.24
CA LEU A 843 10.66 -33.11 -4.33
C LEU A 843 11.19 -31.73 -3.93
N SER A 844 11.48 -31.46 -2.65
CA SER A 844 11.93 -30.16 -2.12
C SER A 844 13.14 -29.52 -2.83
N ASN A 845 13.90 -30.29 -3.61
CA ASN A 845 15.06 -29.80 -4.36
C ASN A 845 15.03 -30.31 -5.81
N TRP A 846 13.86 -30.25 -6.47
CA TRP A 846 13.71 -30.74 -7.84
C TRP A 846 14.52 -29.92 -8.86
N TRP A 847 14.94 -28.71 -8.51
CA TRP A 847 15.76 -27.83 -9.35
C TRP A 847 17.28 -27.95 -9.14
N GLY A 848 17.74 -28.64 -8.10
CA GLY A 848 19.17 -28.81 -7.79
C GLY A 848 19.89 -27.46 -7.63
N ASP A 849 21.06 -27.32 -8.25
CA ASP A 849 21.89 -26.12 -8.17
C ASP A 849 21.52 -25.02 -9.19
N ARG A 850 20.39 -25.15 -9.90
CA ARG A 850 19.97 -24.18 -10.93
C ARG A 850 19.36 -22.93 -10.30
N LYS A 851 19.57 -21.78 -10.95
CA LYS A 851 18.97 -20.50 -10.54
C LYS A 851 17.49 -20.46 -10.90
N SER A 852 16.65 -19.89 -10.04
CA SER A 852 15.19 -19.81 -10.26
C SER A 852 14.82 -19.16 -11.61
N ALA A 853 15.58 -18.14 -12.06
CA ALA A 853 15.34 -17.46 -13.33
C ALA A 853 15.49 -18.35 -14.58
N GLU A 854 16.14 -19.52 -14.48
CA GLU A 854 16.31 -20.46 -15.60
C GLU A 854 15.16 -21.48 -15.68
N ILE A 855 14.47 -21.70 -14.56
CA ILE A 855 13.53 -22.79 -14.36
C ILE A 855 12.09 -22.32 -14.19
N VAL A 856 11.83 -21.02 -14.02
CA VAL A 856 10.50 -20.41 -14.01
C VAL A 856 10.32 -19.36 -15.10
N LEU A 857 9.08 -19.12 -15.54
CA LEU A 857 8.76 -18.20 -16.66
C LEU A 857 9.13 -16.74 -16.38
N GLY A 858 9.12 -16.32 -15.10
CA GLY A 858 9.55 -14.98 -14.74
C GLY A 858 9.59 -14.72 -13.23
N PRO A 859 9.99 -13.50 -12.83
CA PRO A 859 10.10 -13.11 -11.42
C PRO A 859 8.74 -13.02 -10.71
N LYS A 860 7.62 -12.93 -11.44
CA LYS A 860 6.25 -12.94 -10.90
C LYS A 860 5.40 -14.12 -11.39
N ASP A 861 5.89 -14.85 -12.39
CA ASP A 861 5.25 -16.07 -12.90
C ASP A 861 6.17 -17.25 -12.60
N HIS A 862 5.80 -17.98 -11.54
CA HIS A 862 6.60 -19.06 -11.00
C HIS A 862 6.31 -20.42 -11.65
N HIS A 863 5.55 -20.46 -12.75
CA HIS A 863 5.33 -21.70 -13.48
C HIS A 863 6.65 -22.21 -14.10
N PRO A 864 6.90 -23.52 -14.10
CA PRO A 864 8.13 -24.07 -14.65
C PRO A 864 8.29 -23.80 -16.14
N THR A 865 9.52 -23.47 -16.57
CA THR A 865 9.90 -23.44 -17.99
C THR A 865 9.90 -24.87 -18.57
N PRO A 866 10.07 -25.06 -19.89
CA PRO A 866 10.30 -26.40 -20.44
C PRO A 866 11.46 -27.16 -19.76
N LEU A 867 12.53 -26.45 -19.39
CA LEU A 867 13.64 -27.01 -18.60
C LEU A 867 13.17 -27.42 -17.19
N GLY A 868 12.38 -26.57 -16.53
CA GLY A 868 11.81 -26.90 -15.22
C GLY A 868 10.95 -28.17 -15.26
N HIS A 869 10.07 -28.29 -16.25
CA HIS A 869 9.28 -29.51 -16.47
C HIS A 869 10.16 -30.76 -16.70
N GLN A 870 11.26 -30.64 -17.44
CA GLN A 870 12.20 -31.73 -17.63
C GLN A 870 12.84 -32.20 -16.32
N LEU A 871 13.28 -31.25 -15.47
CA LEU A 871 13.90 -31.56 -14.17
C LEU A 871 12.91 -32.26 -13.21
N VAL A 872 11.65 -31.82 -13.19
CA VAL A 872 10.59 -32.48 -12.40
C VAL A 872 10.38 -33.92 -12.88
N ALA A 873 10.27 -34.13 -14.20
CA ALA A 873 10.10 -35.46 -14.77
C ALA A 873 11.28 -36.38 -14.47
N GLU A 874 12.51 -35.85 -14.52
CA GLU A 874 13.75 -36.56 -14.17
C GLU A 874 13.75 -37.00 -12.71
N ARG A 875 13.41 -36.10 -11.79
CA ARG A 875 13.37 -36.41 -10.36
C ARG A 875 12.27 -37.43 -10.04
N LEU A 876 11.08 -37.28 -10.62
CA LEU A 876 10.00 -38.27 -10.48
C LEU A 876 10.39 -39.65 -11.02
N PHE A 877 11.05 -39.69 -12.19
CA PHE A 877 11.49 -40.96 -12.77
C PHE A 877 12.56 -41.65 -11.91
N ALA A 878 13.45 -40.88 -11.26
CA ALA A 878 14.40 -41.43 -10.28
C ALA A 878 13.66 -42.11 -9.10
N GLU A 879 12.54 -41.54 -8.68
CA GLU A 879 11.68 -42.08 -7.61
C GLU A 879 10.70 -43.17 -8.07
N ARG A 880 10.73 -43.61 -9.34
CA ARG A 880 9.73 -44.55 -9.90
C ARG A 880 9.48 -45.81 -9.07
N ARG A 881 10.50 -46.36 -8.43
CA ARG A 881 10.35 -47.55 -7.59
C ARG A 881 9.47 -47.29 -6.37
N SER A 882 9.50 -46.09 -5.79
CA SER A 882 8.79 -45.77 -4.53
C SER A 882 7.27 -45.68 -4.71
N PHE A 883 6.80 -45.31 -5.91
CA PHE A 883 5.38 -45.28 -6.23
C PHE A 883 4.91 -46.52 -7.00
N LEU A 884 5.71 -47.10 -7.91
CA LEU A 884 5.31 -48.30 -8.65
C LEU A 884 5.21 -49.54 -7.75
N SER A 885 6.00 -49.62 -6.66
CA SER A 885 5.90 -50.73 -5.71
C SER A 885 4.56 -50.79 -4.95
N ARG A 886 3.73 -49.75 -5.06
CA ARG A 886 2.42 -49.65 -4.39
C ARG A 886 1.27 -50.13 -5.26
N LEU A 887 1.52 -50.47 -6.52
CA LEU A 887 0.52 -51.05 -7.41
C LEU A 887 0.02 -52.36 -6.81
N LYS A 888 -1.31 -52.52 -6.74
CA LYS A 888 -1.91 -53.78 -6.29
C LYS A 888 -1.85 -54.82 -7.42
N PRO A 889 -1.62 -56.12 -7.11
CA PRO A 889 -1.78 -57.18 -8.10
C PRO A 889 -3.24 -57.21 -8.58
N ARG A 890 -3.48 -57.18 -9.90
CA ARG A 890 -4.85 -57.41 -10.42
C ARG A 890 -5.23 -58.86 -10.10
N ARG A 891 -6.34 -59.07 -9.38
CA ARG A 891 -6.93 -60.42 -9.22
C ARG A 891 -7.16 -60.98 -10.62
N GLY A 892 -6.49 -62.09 -10.94
CA GLY A 892 -6.68 -62.80 -12.20
C GLY A 892 -8.15 -63.17 -12.39
N ALA A 893 -8.61 -63.12 -13.64
CA ALA A 893 -9.90 -63.67 -14.04
C ALA A 893 -10.02 -65.09 -13.47
N ALA A 894 -11.06 -65.32 -12.68
CA ALA A 894 -11.44 -66.67 -12.31
C ALA A 894 -11.67 -67.45 -13.61
N THR A 895 -10.77 -68.37 -13.91
CA THR A 895 -11.03 -69.47 -14.83
C THR A 895 -12.17 -70.27 -14.23
N ASN A 896 -13.39 -70.05 -14.73
CA ASN A 896 -14.47 -71.03 -14.63
C ASN A 896 -14.00 -72.30 -15.37
N LEU A 897 -13.38 -73.21 -14.63
CA LEU A 897 -13.32 -74.61 -14.98
C LEU A 897 -14.20 -75.32 -13.96
N GLU A 898 -15.48 -75.48 -14.31
CA GLU A 898 -16.30 -76.56 -13.77
C GLU A 898 -15.61 -77.90 -14.11
N PRO A 899 -15.40 -78.80 -13.13
CA PRO A 899 -15.28 -80.21 -13.41
C PRO A 899 -16.66 -80.88 -13.31
N ASP A 900 -17.03 -81.54 -14.41
CA ASP A 900 -18.14 -82.48 -14.52
C ASP A 900 -18.14 -83.53 -13.37
N ARG A 901 -19.33 -83.67 -12.74
CA ARG A 901 -20.06 -84.93 -12.42
C ARG A 901 -19.70 -85.80 -11.21
N PRO A 902 -20.66 -86.62 -10.69
CA PRO A 902 -21.94 -87.05 -11.27
C PRO A 902 -23.22 -86.46 -10.67
#